data_AF-A0A453MPE6-F1
#
_entry.id   AF-A0A453MPE6-F1
#
_cell.length_a   1.000
_cell.length_b   1.000
_cell.length_c   1.000
_cell.angle_alpha   90.00
_cell.angle_beta   90.00
_cell.angle_gamma   90.00
#
_symmetry.space_group_name_H-M   'P 1'
#
loop_
_entity.id
_entity.type
_entity.pdbx_description
1 polymer ?
#
loop_
_entity_poly.entity_id
_entity_poly.type
_entity_poly.pdbx_seq_one_letter_code
_entity_poly.pdbx_strand_id
1 'polypeptide(L)'
;LPKVIVAIGKYCRRRNKVEDIKENFMDMLENDAEFDCLRGLFSWMHSYFEDCNDSLKPCIFYLPVFPTNHNIRWRRLMRRWIAEGYSRDTSSGTAEENGERLFFELVDLSIIQQPSSKSMCRVNGFFHEYIISRPMEDNLVFALEGHCSLNSQLVGKHLTIRKSWDRDINVFENIDFSSLRSLTVFGEWNPFFVSTNNNMRLLRVLDLEDTTNVTDNDLEQIGKLLPRLKFLSLRGHRAITRLPNSLGDLRQLQTLDARHTSIATLPQGITKLQKLQYIRAGTSKQPWNEGGRVISLTAPYYDSTLTPAQDGDGTPPSQHPAAAPPTQIEEGVGSSTSQAGAPDVVKTSIASRRMPHTMLSSWFSKLCYTAPRLNSLGVEVPAGIGKLTALHTLGVVNVSGVGGKAILMELKNLSRLRRLGLCGINRENLKELCSAISGHAHLESLSVQVDKEEEQGLFFCFDDTISKPPKNLKTLKLYGYAHILPGSWMKHLDNLKRLDLEMTIFRQEDLHVLDELPKSEALGHLCVKLIQDAELHFTTPKDVPYNDLHPRVLEIDCTSKVQVSFLPPARMMVYVEVLKVHCSSGSSLRFSGLEHLVCLKEVWLKGSYGDELKQDLQQQLSRLQKKPVLKLVQS
;
A
#
# COMPACT_ATOMS: atom_id res chain seq x y z
N LEU A 1 32.48 10.07 -0.91
CA LEU A 1 31.64 11.28 -0.71
C LEU A 1 32.38 12.48 -0.10
N PRO A 2 33.14 12.37 1.01
CA PRO A 2 33.78 13.54 1.64
C PRO A 2 34.74 14.31 0.70
N LYS A 3 35.54 13.58 -0.10
CA LYS A 3 36.44 14.19 -1.09
C LYS A 3 35.70 15.00 -2.17
N VAL A 4 34.56 14.49 -2.66
CA VAL A 4 33.72 15.17 -3.65
C VAL A 4 33.15 16.47 -3.07
N ILE A 5 32.62 16.41 -1.84
CA ILE A 5 32.09 17.60 -1.13
C ILE A 5 33.19 18.66 -0.95
N VAL A 6 34.39 18.27 -0.54
CA VAL A 6 35.51 19.19 -0.36
C VAL A 6 35.94 19.81 -1.70
N ALA A 7 36.01 19.03 -2.78
CA ALA A 7 36.36 19.52 -4.10
C ALA A 7 35.34 20.53 -4.62
N ILE A 8 34.04 20.21 -4.55
CA ILE A 8 32.95 21.12 -4.94
C ILE A 8 32.93 22.37 -4.05
N GLY A 9 33.12 22.24 -2.74
CA GLY A 9 33.20 23.39 -1.84
C GLY A 9 34.33 24.36 -2.19
N LYS A 10 35.50 23.84 -2.61
CA LYS A 10 36.61 24.66 -3.11
C LYS A 10 36.27 25.34 -4.44
N TYR A 11 35.62 24.63 -5.36
CA TYR A 11 35.16 25.16 -6.65
C TYR A 11 34.15 26.31 -6.47
N CYS A 12 33.10 26.09 -5.68
CA CYS A 12 32.05 27.09 -5.43
C CYS A 12 32.60 28.36 -4.75
N ARG A 13 33.58 28.22 -3.85
CA ARG A 13 34.26 29.36 -3.21
C ARG A 13 34.97 30.27 -4.22
N ARG A 14 35.41 29.74 -5.36
CA ARG A 14 36.16 30.50 -6.38
C ARG A 14 35.26 31.17 -7.40
N ARG A 15 34.14 30.55 -7.80
CA ARG A 15 33.31 31.02 -8.92
C ARG A 15 31.95 31.61 -8.55
N ASN A 16 31.52 31.57 -7.27
CA ASN A 16 30.26 32.16 -6.77
C ASN A 16 28.98 31.75 -7.54
N LYS A 17 29.01 30.68 -8.34
CA LYS A 17 27.86 30.19 -9.11
C LYS A 17 27.76 28.68 -9.01
N VAL A 18 26.69 28.20 -8.39
CA VAL A 18 26.36 26.76 -8.26
C VAL A 18 25.53 26.28 -9.47
N GLU A 19 24.93 27.22 -10.20
CA GLU A 19 23.97 26.95 -11.27
C GLU A 19 24.61 26.27 -12.51
N ASP A 20 25.90 26.52 -12.76
CA ASP A 20 26.66 25.95 -13.88
C ASP A 20 26.94 24.43 -13.75
N ILE A 21 26.66 23.84 -12.58
CA ILE A 21 27.01 22.44 -12.25
C ILE A 21 25.89 21.44 -12.68
N LYS A 22 24.76 21.92 -13.23
CA LYS A 22 23.56 21.08 -13.41
C LYS A 22 23.58 20.15 -14.61
N GLU A 23 24.14 20.56 -15.75
CA GLU A 23 24.20 19.72 -16.94
C GLU A 23 25.60 19.10 -17.06
N ASN A 24 25.69 17.79 -17.28
CA ASN A 24 26.95 17.04 -17.38
C ASN A 24 27.84 17.07 -16.12
N PHE A 25 27.23 17.11 -14.93
CA PHE A 25 27.93 17.10 -13.63
C PHE A 25 29.05 16.05 -13.54
N MET A 26 28.77 14.81 -13.97
CA MET A 26 29.74 13.72 -13.86
C MET A 26 30.92 13.87 -14.82
N ASP A 27 30.68 14.39 -16.02
CA ASP A 27 31.72 14.69 -17.00
C ASP A 27 32.62 15.82 -16.49
N MET A 28 32.02 16.89 -15.95
CA MET A 28 32.73 18.00 -15.32
C MET A 28 33.64 17.53 -14.17
N LEU A 29 33.12 16.70 -13.26
CA LEU A 29 33.90 16.21 -12.12
C LEU A 29 35.10 15.35 -12.52
N GLU A 30 35.05 14.70 -13.69
CA GLU A 30 36.11 13.80 -14.14
C GLU A 30 37.14 14.49 -15.02
N ASN A 31 36.70 15.37 -15.92
CA ASN A 31 37.52 15.90 -17.01
C ASN A 31 38.01 17.34 -16.80
N ASP A 32 37.37 18.13 -15.94
CA ASP A 32 37.83 19.49 -15.64
C ASP A 32 39.04 19.46 -14.68
N ALA A 33 40.10 20.17 -15.05
CA ALA A 33 41.34 20.30 -14.29
C ALA A 33 41.12 20.82 -12.85
N GLU A 34 40.06 21.59 -12.60
CA GLU A 34 39.70 22.03 -11.25
C GLU A 34 39.33 20.86 -10.31
N PHE A 35 38.98 19.69 -10.86
CA PHE A 35 38.62 18.48 -10.13
C PHE A 35 39.64 17.35 -10.24
N ASP A 36 40.88 17.59 -10.69
CA ASP A 36 41.92 16.55 -10.83
C ASP A 36 42.13 15.68 -9.56
N CYS A 37 41.88 16.25 -8.38
CA CYS A 37 41.91 15.51 -7.12
C CYS A 37 40.89 14.36 -7.00
N LEU A 38 39.88 14.31 -7.88
CA LEU A 38 38.85 13.27 -7.98
C LEU A 38 39.17 12.21 -9.04
N ARG A 39 40.19 12.38 -9.88
CA ARG A 39 40.53 11.40 -10.94
C ARG A 39 40.75 9.98 -10.39
N GLY A 40 41.42 9.87 -9.25
CA GLY A 40 41.61 8.59 -8.56
C GLY A 40 40.31 7.97 -8.03
N LEU A 41 39.31 8.78 -7.69
CA LEU A 41 37.98 8.29 -7.30
C LEU A 41 37.27 7.66 -8.50
N PHE A 42 37.25 8.33 -9.65
CA PHE A 42 36.60 7.81 -10.86
C PHE A 42 37.31 6.57 -11.40
N SER A 43 38.66 6.54 -11.35
CA SER A 43 39.44 5.34 -11.68
C SER A 43 39.07 4.16 -10.76
N TRP A 44 38.95 4.42 -9.45
CA TRP A 44 38.49 3.41 -8.50
C TRP A 44 37.05 2.98 -8.77
N MET A 45 36.14 3.90 -9.11
CA MET A 45 34.75 3.55 -9.43
C MET A 45 34.64 2.70 -10.69
N HIS A 46 35.43 2.99 -11.71
CA HIS A 46 35.46 2.20 -12.93
C HIS A 46 35.91 0.77 -12.63
N SER A 47 37.05 0.59 -11.96
CA SER A 47 37.50 -0.75 -11.49
C SER A 47 36.47 -1.41 -10.58
N TYR A 48 35.84 -0.67 -9.68
CA TYR A 48 34.81 -1.19 -8.78
C TYR A 48 33.61 -1.81 -9.53
N PHE A 49 33.19 -1.24 -10.66
CA PHE A 49 32.11 -1.79 -11.47
C PHE A 49 32.58 -2.91 -12.43
N GLU A 50 33.79 -2.82 -12.97
CA GLU A 50 34.41 -3.88 -13.78
C GLU A 50 34.60 -5.17 -12.96
N ASP A 51 35.16 -5.02 -11.76
CA ASP A 51 35.46 -6.12 -10.82
C ASP A 51 34.21 -6.60 -10.05
N CYS A 52 33.05 -5.98 -10.26
CA CYS A 52 31.81 -6.39 -9.62
C CYS A 52 31.36 -7.77 -10.11
N ASN A 53 30.77 -8.58 -9.22
CA ASN A 53 30.26 -9.90 -9.58
C ASN A 53 29.25 -9.81 -10.74
N ASP A 54 29.42 -10.64 -11.77
CA ASP A 54 28.53 -10.68 -12.93
C ASP A 54 27.08 -10.98 -12.56
N SER A 55 26.84 -11.63 -11.41
CA SER A 55 25.49 -11.85 -10.89
C SER A 55 24.79 -10.56 -10.41
N LEU A 56 25.56 -9.55 -9.98
CA LEU A 56 25.06 -8.26 -9.49
C LEU A 56 24.90 -7.24 -10.62
N LYS A 57 25.75 -7.27 -11.65
CA LYS A 57 25.76 -6.31 -12.78
C LYS A 57 24.35 -6.05 -13.37
N PRO A 58 23.54 -7.07 -13.72
CA PRO A 58 22.20 -6.83 -14.25
C PRO A 58 21.27 -6.11 -13.28
N CYS A 59 21.40 -6.36 -11.96
CA CYS A 59 20.61 -5.69 -10.93
C CYS A 59 21.05 -4.24 -10.75
N ILE A 60 22.36 -3.97 -10.75
CA ILE A 60 22.96 -2.64 -10.67
C ILE A 60 22.52 -1.77 -11.84
N PHE A 61 22.70 -2.25 -13.07
CA PHE A 61 22.37 -1.50 -14.29
C PHE A 61 20.86 -1.37 -14.54
N TYR A 62 20.03 -2.06 -13.76
CA TYR A 62 18.58 -1.87 -13.75
C TYR A 62 18.13 -0.70 -12.85
N LEU A 63 18.92 -0.32 -11.84
CA LEU A 63 18.56 0.71 -10.87
C LEU A 63 18.23 2.10 -11.47
N PRO A 64 18.89 2.56 -12.56
CA PRO A 64 18.57 3.85 -13.18
C PRO A 64 17.14 4.01 -13.69
N VAL A 65 16.37 2.91 -13.81
CA VAL A 65 14.94 2.99 -14.16
C VAL A 65 14.18 3.86 -13.15
N PHE A 66 14.62 3.94 -11.91
CA PHE A 66 14.03 4.84 -10.91
C PHE A 66 14.75 6.20 -10.90
N PRO A 67 14.05 7.32 -10.68
CA PRO A 67 14.67 8.64 -10.55
C PRO A 67 15.60 8.72 -9.33
N THR A 68 16.52 9.68 -9.35
CA THR A 68 17.39 10.01 -8.22
C THR A 68 16.56 10.29 -6.97
N ASN A 69 16.98 9.76 -5.82
CA ASN A 69 16.29 9.90 -4.54
C ASN A 69 14.86 9.31 -4.44
N HIS A 70 14.41 8.55 -5.43
CA HIS A 70 13.09 7.92 -5.37
C HIS A 70 13.02 6.85 -4.26
N ASN A 71 11.94 6.86 -3.48
CA ASN A 71 11.69 5.85 -2.47
C ASN A 71 11.03 4.63 -3.11
N ILE A 72 11.75 3.51 -3.10
CA ILE A 72 11.34 2.28 -3.76
C ILE A 72 11.01 1.24 -2.69
N ARG A 73 9.88 0.55 -2.83
CA ARG A 73 9.63 -0.64 -2.01
C ARG A 73 10.57 -1.73 -2.46
N TRP A 74 11.42 -2.26 -1.59
CA TRP A 74 12.43 -3.24 -2.02
C TRP A 74 11.79 -4.49 -2.68
N ARG A 75 10.61 -4.92 -2.20
CA ARG A 75 9.85 -6.01 -2.83
C ARG A 75 9.33 -5.69 -4.23
N ARG A 76 9.08 -4.42 -4.57
CA ARG A 76 8.74 -4.00 -5.94
C ARG A 76 9.96 -4.24 -6.83
N LEU A 77 11.13 -3.77 -6.41
CA LEU A 77 12.39 -3.95 -7.14
C LEU A 77 12.74 -5.43 -7.35
N MET A 78 12.70 -6.23 -6.28
CA MET A 78 12.98 -7.68 -6.36
C MET A 78 12.05 -8.40 -7.34
N ARG A 79 10.74 -8.11 -7.33
CA ARG A 79 9.79 -8.77 -8.24
C ARG A 79 10.00 -8.39 -9.70
N ARG A 80 10.50 -7.19 -9.96
CA ARG A 80 10.93 -6.77 -11.30
C ARG A 80 12.18 -7.52 -11.75
N TRP A 81 13.18 -7.70 -10.86
CA TRP A 81 14.34 -8.54 -11.16
C TRP A 81 13.98 -9.99 -11.46
N ILE A 82 13.00 -10.57 -10.73
CA ILE A 82 12.49 -11.92 -11.02
C ILE A 82 11.82 -11.97 -12.40
N ALA A 83 10.99 -10.98 -12.73
CA ALA A 83 10.31 -10.90 -14.03
C ALA A 83 11.31 -10.74 -15.20
N GLU A 84 12.33 -9.89 -15.04
CA GLU A 84 13.43 -9.77 -16.02
C GLU A 84 14.27 -11.04 -16.11
N GLY A 85 14.33 -11.80 -15.01
CA GLY A 85 15.12 -13.02 -14.88
C GLY A 85 16.56 -12.73 -14.43
N TYR A 86 16.78 -11.66 -13.68
CA TYR A 86 18.04 -11.38 -12.97
C TYR A 86 18.13 -12.16 -11.67
N SER A 87 16.98 -12.48 -11.07
CA SER A 87 16.87 -13.49 -10.02
C SER A 87 16.04 -14.67 -10.53
N ARG A 88 16.55 -15.89 -10.37
CA ARG A 88 15.92 -17.14 -10.83
C ARG A 88 16.02 -18.21 -9.75
N ASP A 89 15.18 -19.24 -9.87
CA ASP A 89 15.33 -20.44 -9.07
C ASP A 89 16.65 -21.14 -9.44
N THR A 90 17.43 -21.53 -8.44
CA THR A 90 18.66 -22.32 -8.58
C THR A 90 18.54 -23.60 -7.76
N SER A 91 19.51 -24.50 -7.87
CA SER A 91 19.57 -25.69 -7.00
C SER A 91 19.69 -25.34 -5.51
N SER A 92 20.22 -24.15 -5.20
CA SER A 92 20.50 -23.68 -3.84
C SER A 92 19.40 -22.82 -3.22
N GLY A 93 18.38 -22.40 -3.98
CA GLY A 93 17.36 -21.48 -3.46
C GLY A 93 16.37 -20.97 -4.51
N THR A 94 15.28 -20.39 -4.02
CA THR A 94 14.22 -19.81 -4.85
C THR A 94 14.62 -18.44 -5.42
N ALA A 95 13.93 -18.00 -6.48
CA ALA A 95 14.12 -16.67 -7.07
C ALA A 95 13.87 -15.52 -6.07
N GLU A 96 13.04 -15.74 -5.04
CA GLU A 96 12.84 -14.77 -3.98
C GLU A 96 14.04 -14.70 -3.03
N GLU A 97 14.53 -15.84 -2.55
CA GLU A 97 15.71 -15.92 -1.67
C GLU A 97 16.97 -15.41 -2.37
N ASN A 98 17.16 -15.79 -3.64
CA ASN A 98 18.26 -15.27 -4.46
C ASN A 98 18.16 -13.76 -4.67
N GLY A 99 16.95 -13.24 -4.91
CA GLY A 99 16.70 -11.82 -5.10
C GLY A 99 16.91 -11.00 -3.82
N GLU A 100 16.55 -11.56 -2.68
CA GLU A 100 16.80 -10.96 -1.36
C GLU A 100 18.29 -10.91 -1.03
N ARG A 101 19.04 -11.98 -1.31
CA ARG A 101 20.51 -12.00 -1.16
C ARG A 101 21.18 -10.91 -2.02
N LEU A 102 20.87 -10.85 -3.32
CA LEU A 102 21.40 -9.82 -4.22
C LEU A 102 21.08 -8.41 -3.73
N PHE A 103 19.86 -8.20 -3.21
CA PHE A 103 19.46 -6.91 -2.65
C PHE A 103 20.34 -6.51 -1.45
N PHE A 104 20.58 -7.42 -0.50
CA PHE A 104 21.40 -7.10 0.68
C PHE A 104 22.88 -6.95 0.34
N GLU A 105 23.42 -7.69 -0.62
CA GLU A 105 24.77 -7.45 -1.15
C GLU A 105 24.89 -6.01 -1.69
N LEU A 106 23.90 -5.50 -2.42
CA LEU A 106 23.89 -4.10 -2.90
C LEU A 106 23.76 -3.06 -1.76
N VAL A 107 23.16 -3.44 -0.63
CA VAL A 107 23.10 -2.60 0.57
C VAL A 107 24.46 -2.56 1.26
N ASP A 108 25.13 -3.70 1.41
CA ASP A 108 26.46 -3.81 2.00
C ASP A 108 27.50 -3.03 1.16
N LEU A 109 27.32 -3.05 -0.16
CA LEU A 109 28.07 -2.25 -1.13
C LEU A 109 27.71 -0.76 -1.14
N SER A 110 26.73 -0.32 -0.35
CA SER A 110 26.26 1.07 -0.26
C SER A 110 25.73 1.67 -1.58
N ILE A 111 25.45 0.83 -2.59
CA ILE A 111 24.78 1.21 -3.85
C ILE A 111 23.30 1.46 -3.57
N ILE A 112 22.68 0.63 -2.71
CA ILE A 112 21.32 0.82 -2.21
C ILE A 112 21.38 1.24 -0.75
N GLN A 113 20.56 2.22 -0.40
CA GLN A 113 20.39 2.70 0.98
C GLN A 113 19.01 2.32 1.49
N GLN A 114 18.93 1.91 2.76
CA GLN A 114 17.66 1.69 3.45
C GLN A 114 17.34 2.90 4.34
N PRO A 115 16.29 3.70 4.03
CA PRO A 115 15.81 4.73 4.95
C PRO A 115 15.23 4.10 6.22
N SER A 116 14.73 4.94 7.14
CA SER A 116 14.20 4.55 8.47
C SER A 116 13.15 3.42 8.46
N SER A 117 12.49 3.17 7.32
CA SER A 117 11.61 2.02 7.11
C SER A 117 12.34 0.86 6.42
N LYS A 118 12.47 -0.28 7.11
CA LYS A 118 13.02 -1.55 6.55
C LYS A 118 12.30 -2.05 5.27
N SER A 119 11.15 -1.48 4.93
CA SER A 119 10.36 -1.87 3.74
C SER A 119 10.68 -1.04 2.49
N MET A 120 11.39 0.07 2.66
CA MET A 120 11.77 0.99 1.60
C MET A 120 13.27 0.94 1.36
N CYS A 121 13.69 1.32 0.17
CA CYS A 121 15.06 1.51 -0.24
C CYS A 121 15.15 2.68 -1.21
N ARG A 122 16.37 3.15 -1.43
CA ARG A 122 16.69 4.22 -2.37
C ARG A 122 18.04 3.90 -3.00
N VAL A 123 18.20 4.21 -4.28
CA VAL A 123 19.51 4.14 -4.93
C VAL A 123 20.35 5.31 -4.45
N ASN A 124 21.59 5.05 -4.03
CA ASN A 124 22.53 6.09 -3.66
C ASN A 124 22.74 7.05 -4.84
N GLY A 125 22.49 8.34 -4.62
CA GLY A 125 22.48 9.34 -5.69
C GLY A 125 23.79 9.42 -6.47
N PHE A 126 24.94 9.26 -5.81
CA PHE A 126 26.23 9.33 -6.50
C PHE A 126 26.46 8.15 -7.45
N PHE A 127 26.08 6.93 -7.03
CA PHE A 127 26.15 5.76 -7.89
C PHE A 127 25.13 5.84 -9.03
N HIS A 128 23.94 6.36 -8.75
CA HIS A 128 22.89 6.57 -9.75
C HIS A 128 23.34 7.51 -10.87
N GLU A 129 23.86 8.69 -10.53
CA GLU A 129 24.41 9.65 -11.50
C GLU A 129 25.60 9.05 -12.28
N TYR A 130 26.48 8.30 -11.61
CA TYR A 130 27.59 7.64 -12.27
C TYR A 130 27.12 6.64 -13.33
N ILE A 131 26.18 5.75 -12.98
CA ILE A 131 25.67 4.75 -13.91
C ILE A 131 24.98 5.40 -15.11
N ILE A 132 24.20 6.47 -14.91
CA ILE A 132 23.53 7.17 -16.01
C ILE A 132 24.53 7.88 -16.92
N SER A 133 25.56 8.52 -16.36
CA SER A 133 26.57 9.24 -17.14
C SER A 133 27.45 8.35 -18.01
N ARG A 134 27.39 7.03 -17.82
CA ARG A 134 28.22 6.06 -18.53
C ARG A 134 27.34 5.18 -19.43
N PRO A 135 27.58 5.17 -20.75
CA PRO A 135 27.07 4.11 -21.61
C PRO A 135 27.86 2.83 -21.32
N MET A 136 27.59 2.18 -20.19
CA MET A 136 28.13 0.85 -19.91
C MET A 136 27.52 -0.12 -20.92
N GLU A 137 28.29 -1.09 -21.42
CA GLU A 137 27.80 -2.08 -22.42
C GLU A 137 26.51 -2.78 -21.98
N ASP A 138 26.33 -2.95 -20.66
CA ASP A 138 25.15 -3.53 -20.03
C ASP A 138 24.07 -2.53 -19.59
N ASN A 139 24.32 -1.21 -19.65
CA ASN A 139 23.34 -0.19 -19.30
C ASN A 139 22.31 -0.03 -20.43
N LEU A 140 21.25 -0.81 -20.32
CA LEU A 140 20.17 -0.88 -21.29
C LEU A 140 18.93 -0.09 -20.85
N VAL A 141 19.10 0.85 -19.91
CA VAL A 141 18.05 1.75 -19.44
C VAL A 141 18.04 3.02 -20.26
N PHE A 142 16.90 3.33 -20.84
CA PHE A 142 16.66 4.55 -21.57
C PHE A 142 15.58 5.39 -20.88
N ALA A 143 15.82 6.69 -20.73
CA ALA A 143 14.90 7.62 -20.09
C ALA A 143 14.32 8.61 -21.13
N LEU A 144 13.00 8.71 -21.18
CA LEU A 144 12.29 9.79 -21.87
C LEU A 144 12.03 10.90 -20.86
N GLU A 145 12.65 12.05 -21.06
CA GLU A 145 12.53 13.22 -20.17
C GLU A 145 12.64 14.54 -20.93
N GLY A 146 11.93 15.55 -20.43
CA GLY A 146 11.90 16.89 -21.03
C GLY A 146 11.66 16.85 -22.53
N HIS A 147 12.57 17.49 -23.26
CA HIS A 147 12.49 17.74 -24.68
C HIS A 147 13.32 16.80 -25.57
N CYS A 148 13.86 15.70 -25.01
CA CYS A 148 14.77 14.79 -25.71
C CYS A 148 14.23 14.39 -27.10
N SER A 149 15.00 14.70 -28.15
CA SER A 149 14.76 14.23 -29.52
C SER A 149 15.50 12.92 -29.72
N LEU A 150 14.79 11.87 -30.10
CA LEU A 150 15.39 10.59 -30.44
C LEU A 150 15.96 10.61 -31.85
N ASN A 151 17.26 10.35 -31.97
CA ASN A 151 17.86 9.90 -33.22
C ASN A 151 17.64 8.39 -33.33
N SER A 152 16.44 7.98 -33.76
CA SER A 152 15.98 6.71 -34.35
C SER A 152 16.77 5.38 -34.24
N GLN A 153 17.62 5.13 -33.24
CA GLN A 153 18.41 3.88 -33.16
C GLN A 153 18.28 3.24 -31.77
N LEU A 154 17.33 2.32 -31.67
CA LEU A 154 17.16 1.28 -30.64
C LEU A 154 16.97 1.77 -29.19
N VAL A 155 15.74 1.63 -28.68
CA VAL A 155 15.53 1.66 -27.22
C VAL A 155 16.26 0.47 -26.61
N GLY A 156 16.92 0.70 -25.47
CA GLY A 156 17.45 -0.37 -24.65
C GLY A 156 16.36 -1.34 -24.17
N LYS A 157 16.74 -2.36 -23.41
CA LYS A 157 15.79 -3.34 -22.86
C LYS A 157 14.82 -2.73 -21.85
N HIS A 158 15.14 -1.58 -21.25
CA HIS A 158 14.34 -0.96 -20.21
C HIS A 158 14.07 0.51 -20.52
N LEU A 159 12.80 0.88 -20.52
CA LEU A 159 12.35 2.25 -20.76
C LEU A 159 11.75 2.83 -19.48
N THR A 160 12.17 4.04 -19.14
CA THR A 160 11.49 4.88 -18.15
C THR A 160 10.98 6.16 -18.78
N ILE A 161 9.71 6.47 -18.55
CA ILE A 161 9.12 7.76 -18.92
C ILE A 161 9.09 8.62 -17.66
N ARG A 162 9.79 9.76 -17.68
CA ARG A 162 9.86 10.69 -16.54
C ARG A 162 8.69 11.66 -16.57
N LYS A 163 8.41 12.27 -15.40
CA LYS A 163 7.33 13.25 -15.23
C LYS A 163 7.47 14.48 -16.13
N SER A 164 8.69 14.79 -16.56
CA SER A 164 9.00 15.93 -17.42
C SER A 164 8.81 15.66 -18.91
N TRP A 165 8.50 14.42 -19.32
CA TRP A 165 8.26 14.10 -20.73
C TRP A 165 6.96 14.76 -21.20
N ASP A 166 7.07 15.62 -22.22
CA ASP A 166 5.96 16.45 -22.70
C ASP A 166 5.69 16.33 -24.21
N ARG A 167 6.30 15.33 -24.88
CA ARG A 167 6.15 15.13 -26.32
C ARG A 167 4.88 14.37 -26.69
N ASP A 168 4.48 14.55 -27.94
CA ASP A 168 3.28 13.97 -28.51
C ASP A 168 3.45 12.49 -28.94
N ILE A 169 2.33 11.92 -29.39
CA ILE A 169 2.25 10.56 -29.91
C ILE A 169 3.18 10.34 -31.11
N ASN A 170 3.38 11.33 -31.98
CA ASN A 170 4.19 11.19 -33.19
C ASN A 170 5.65 10.93 -32.82
N VAL A 171 6.18 11.62 -31.81
CA VAL A 171 7.53 11.35 -31.31
C VAL A 171 7.61 9.96 -30.70
N PHE A 172 6.61 9.54 -29.94
CA PHE A 172 6.60 8.23 -29.26
C PHE A 172 6.49 7.05 -30.23
N GLU A 173 5.66 7.14 -31.26
CA GLU A 173 5.44 6.06 -32.24
C GLU A 173 6.63 5.88 -33.20
N ASN A 174 7.49 6.88 -33.36
CA ASN A 174 8.73 6.77 -34.16
C ASN A 174 9.84 5.97 -33.46
N ILE A 175 9.60 5.47 -32.26
CA ILE A 175 10.58 4.78 -31.43
C ILE A 175 10.46 3.26 -31.63
N ASP A 176 11.57 2.58 -31.91
CA ASP A 176 11.58 1.11 -31.99
C ASP A 176 11.61 0.47 -30.58
N PHE A 177 10.46 -0.09 -30.18
CA PHE A 177 10.29 -0.84 -28.93
C PHE A 177 10.43 -2.36 -29.09
N SER A 178 10.88 -2.87 -30.24
CA SER A 178 10.95 -4.31 -30.55
C SER A 178 11.75 -5.13 -29.53
N SER A 179 12.78 -4.52 -28.92
CA SER A 179 13.68 -5.13 -27.94
C SER A 179 13.20 -4.97 -26.48
N LEU A 180 12.15 -4.15 -26.26
CA LEU A 180 11.77 -3.64 -24.95
C LEU A 180 11.23 -4.75 -24.04
N ARG A 181 11.74 -4.79 -22.80
CA ARG A 181 11.38 -5.77 -21.77
C ARG A 181 10.75 -5.13 -20.54
N SER A 182 11.13 -3.91 -20.19
CA SER A 182 10.56 -3.19 -19.05
C SER A 182 10.09 -1.80 -19.45
N LEU A 183 8.89 -1.42 -19.00
CA LEU A 183 8.36 -0.06 -19.10
C LEU A 183 7.97 0.43 -17.69
N THR A 184 8.47 1.59 -17.29
CA THR A 184 8.10 2.26 -16.02
C THR A 184 7.73 3.70 -16.30
N VAL A 185 6.52 4.10 -15.90
CA VAL A 185 6.02 5.46 -16.15
C VAL A 185 5.94 6.23 -14.85
N PHE A 186 6.54 7.41 -14.82
CA PHE A 186 6.43 8.38 -13.74
C PHE A 186 5.63 9.58 -14.25
N GLY A 187 4.55 9.95 -13.56
CA GLY A 187 3.69 11.06 -13.98
C GLY A 187 2.46 10.61 -14.74
N GLU A 188 2.07 11.33 -15.79
CA GLU A 188 0.79 11.08 -16.47
C GLU A 188 0.86 9.87 -17.42
N TRP A 189 -0.14 8.98 -17.31
CA TRP A 189 -0.36 7.91 -18.27
C TRP A 189 -0.98 8.46 -19.54
N ASN A 190 -0.40 8.10 -20.68
CA ASN A 190 -1.00 8.32 -21.98
C ASN A 190 -1.40 6.97 -22.60
N PRO A 191 -2.65 6.80 -23.07
CA PRO A 191 -3.10 5.54 -23.67
C PRO A 191 -2.23 5.08 -24.86
N PHE A 192 -1.60 6.01 -25.58
CA PHE A 192 -0.72 5.69 -26.70
C PHE A 192 0.60 5.02 -26.29
N PHE A 193 0.97 5.01 -25.01
CA PHE A 193 2.14 4.27 -24.55
C PHE A 193 2.00 2.76 -24.80
N VAL A 194 0.76 2.25 -24.76
CA VAL A 194 0.44 0.86 -25.12
C VAL A 194 -0.70 0.88 -26.14
N SER A 195 -0.33 1.03 -27.42
CA SER A 195 -1.24 1.00 -28.56
C SER A 195 -0.90 -0.14 -29.51
N THR A 196 -1.77 -0.40 -30.49
CA THR A 196 -1.54 -1.37 -31.58
C THR A 196 -0.36 -1.00 -32.48
N ASN A 197 0.03 0.28 -32.50
CA ASN A 197 1.12 0.79 -33.33
C ASN A 197 2.49 0.48 -32.72
N ASN A 198 2.55 0.19 -31.42
CA ASN A 198 3.81 -0.07 -30.71
C ASN A 198 4.15 -1.56 -30.71
N ASN A 199 5.38 -1.92 -31.10
CA ASN A 199 5.84 -3.31 -31.10
C ASN A 199 6.44 -3.76 -29.75
N MET A 200 5.67 -3.71 -28.66
CA MET A 200 6.14 -4.10 -27.30
C MET A 200 5.92 -5.60 -26.98
N ARG A 201 6.08 -6.49 -27.97
CA ARG A 201 5.74 -7.92 -27.84
C ARG A 201 6.62 -8.68 -26.84
N LEU A 202 7.78 -8.15 -26.49
CA LEU A 202 8.74 -8.74 -25.55
C LEU A 202 8.61 -8.23 -24.12
N LEU A 203 7.67 -7.31 -23.85
CA LEU A 203 7.53 -6.67 -22.55
C LEU A 203 7.19 -7.69 -21.46
N ARG A 204 7.97 -7.66 -20.38
CA ARG A 204 7.89 -8.51 -19.18
C ARG A 204 7.47 -7.72 -17.95
N VAL A 205 7.90 -6.46 -17.84
CA VAL A 205 7.61 -5.59 -16.68
C VAL A 205 6.85 -4.36 -17.15
N LEU A 206 5.65 -4.15 -16.62
CA LEU A 206 4.89 -2.91 -16.72
C LEU A 206 4.60 -2.40 -15.31
N ASP A 207 5.23 -1.27 -14.97
CA ASP A 207 5.18 -0.70 -13.64
C ASP A 207 4.58 0.70 -13.67
N LEU A 208 3.32 0.81 -13.21
CA LEU A 208 2.54 2.04 -13.22
C LEU A 208 2.33 2.62 -11.81
N GLU A 209 3.06 2.17 -10.78
CA GLU A 209 2.79 2.59 -9.39
C GLU A 209 2.94 4.09 -9.14
N ASP A 210 3.83 4.76 -9.87
CA ASP A 210 4.10 6.20 -9.75
C ASP A 210 3.45 7.01 -10.89
N THR A 211 2.43 6.44 -11.52
CA THR A 211 1.68 7.01 -12.64
C THR A 211 0.32 7.56 -12.19
N THR A 212 -0.29 8.45 -12.96
CA THR A 212 -1.67 8.94 -12.80
C THR A 212 -2.50 8.70 -14.07
N ASN A 213 -3.82 8.85 -14.02
CA ASN A 213 -4.73 8.80 -15.18
C ASN A 213 -4.82 7.45 -15.92
N VAL A 214 -4.47 6.33 -15.27
CA VAL A 214 -4.73 4.99 -15.83
C VAL A 214 -6.20 4.61 -15.62
N THR A 215 -6.86 4.16 -16.68
CA THR A 215 -8.30 3.82 -16.70
C THR A 215 -8.55 2.32 -16.88
N ASP A 216 -9.80 1.89 -16.66
CA ASP A 216 -10.23 0.50 -16.92
C ASP A 216 -10.02 0.10 -18.40
N ASN A 217 -10.17 1.04 -19.35
CA ASN A 217 -10.01 0.77 -20.79
C ASN A 217 -8.55 0.51 -21.18
N ASP A 218 -7.60 1.19 -20.53
CA ASP A 218 -6.17 0.96 -20.73
C ASP A 218 -5.80 -0.49 -20.35
N LEU A 219 -6.41 -1.02 -19.29
CA LEU A 219 -6.17 -2.40 -18.87
C LEU A 219 -6.65 -3.43 -19.90
N GLU A 220 -7.72 -3.13 -20.62
CA GLU A 220 -8.23 -4.01 -21.69
C GLU A 220 -7.22 -4.10 -22.84
N GLN A 221 -6.57 -2.98 -23.17
CA GLN A 221 -5.49 -2.96 -24.17
C GLN A 221 -4.24 -3.67 -23.66
N ILE A 222 -3.83 -3.42 -22.42
CA ILE A 222 -2.69 -4.10 -21.79
C ILE A 222 -2.86 -5.63 -21.82
N GLY A 223 -4.06 -6.13 -21.48
CA GLY A 223 -4.36 -7.57 -21.51
C GLY A 223 -4.23 -8.19 -22.89
N LYS A 224 -4.56 -7.45 -23.96
CA LYS A 224 -4.53 -7.92 -25.35
C LYS A 224 -3.16 -7.79 -26.01
N LEU A 225 -2.45 -6.70 -25.74
CA LEU A 225 -1.26 -6.30 -26.50
C LEU A 225 0.06 -6.81 -25.89
N LEU A 226 0.07 -7.20 -24.61
CA LEU A 226 1.30 -7.51 -23.88
C LEU A 226 1.38 -8.98 -23.39
N PRO A 227 1.29 -10.00 -24.28
CA PRO A 227 1.12 -11.41 -23.88
C PRO A 227 2.29 -12.02 -23.11
N ARG A 228 3.48 -11.40 -23.13
CA ARG A 228 4.69 -11.86 -22.42
C ARG A 228 4.88 -11.23 -21.04
N LEU A 229 3.92 -10.42 -20.60
CA LEU A 229 4.00 -9.72 -19.33
C LEU A 229 4.10 -10.71 -18.17
N LYS A 230 5.05 -10.44 -17.26
CA LYS A 230 5.32 -11.21 -16.04
C LYS A 230 5.05 -10.40 -14.77
N PHE A 231 5.19 -9.08 -14.83
CA PHE A 231 4.95 -8.17 -13.73
C PHE A 231 4.04 -7.04 -14.17
N LEU A 232 2.94 -6.84 -13.44
CA LEU A 232 2.04 -5.71 -13.59
C LEU A 232 1.80 -5.05 -12.23
N SER A 233 2.14 -3.77 -12.11
CA SER A 233 1.79 -2.95 -10.95
C SER A 233 0.81 -1.86 -11.36
N LEU A 234 -0.39 -1.90 -10.78
CA LEU A 234 -1.46 -0.90 -10.87
C LEU A 234 -1.64 -0.19 -9.53
N ARG A 235 -0.66 -0.32 -8.63
CA ARG A 235 -0.80 0.16 -7.26
C ARG A 235 -1.01 1.68 -7.23
N GLY A 236 -1.96 2.14 -6.42
CA GLY A 236 -2.21 3.58 -6.21
C GLY A 236 -3.30 4.18 -7.10
N HIS A 237 -3.76 3.45 -8.12
CA HIS A 237 -4.74 3.94 -9.09
C HIS A 237 -6.18 3.74 -8.63
N ARG A 238 -6.72 4.72 -7.90
CA ARG A 238 -8.10 4.66 -7.37
C ARG A 238 -9.19 4.67 -8.46
N ALA A 239 -8.90 5.23 -9.63
CA ALA A 239 -9.84 5.27 -10.75
C ALA A 239 -10.07 3.90 -11.40
N ILE A 240 -9.17 2.93 -11.18
CA ILE A 240 -9.32 1.57 -11.66
C ILE A 240 -10.33 0.84 -10.76
N THR A 241 -11.47 0.48 -11.34
CA THR A 241 -12.59 -0.16 -10.62
C THR A 241 -12.74 -1.63 -10.94
N ARG A 242 -12.22 -2.08 -12.10
CA ARG A 242 -12.31 -3.47 -12.52
C ARG A 242 -11.05 -3.92 -13.25
N LEU A 243 -10.76 -5.21 -13.15
CA LEU A 243 -9.76 -5.88 -13.96
C LEU A 243 -10.48 -6.58 -15.12
N PRO A 244 -10.04 -6.41 -16.38
CA PRO A 244 -10.70 -7.04 -17.52
C PRO A 244 -10.43 -8.55 -17.61
N ASN A 245 -11.33 -9.29 -18.26
CA ASN A 245 -11.17 -10.73 -18.47
C ASN A 245 -9.97 -11.07 -19.37
N SER A 246 -9.54 -10.16 -20.25
CA SER A 246 -8.36 -10.30 -21.11
C SER A 246 -7.05 -10.40 -20.32
N LEU A 247 -7.01 -10.01 -19.05
CA LEU A 247 -5.86 -10.32 -18.18
C LEU A 247 -5.61 -11.83 -18.05
N GLY A 248 -6.64 -12.67 -18.23
CA GLY A 248 -6.49 -14.12 -18.25
C GLY A 248 -5.66 -14.66 -19.42
N ASP A 249 -5.38 -13.83 -20.43
CA ASP A 249 -4.55 -14.18 -21.59
C ASP A 249 -3.05 -13.95 -21.33
N LEU A 250 -2.71 -13.22 -20.26
CA LEU A 250 -1.34 -12.98 -19.81
C LEU A 250 -0.75 -14.22 -19.11
N ARG A 251 -0.66 -15.36 -19.80
CA ARG A 251 -0.27 -16.67 -19.22
C ARG A 251 1.12 -16.72 -18.58
N GLN A 252 1.97 -15.72 -18.85
CA GLN A 252 3.29 -15.58 -18.24
C GLN A 252 3.28 -14.74 -16.95
N LEU A 253 2.15 -14.14 -16.57
CA LEU A 253 2.07 -13.25 -15.42
C LEU A 253 2.43 -13.97 -14.12
N GLN A 254 3.40 -13.42 -13.40
CA GLN A 254 3.92 -13.92 -12.13
C GLN A 254 3.55 -13.00 -10.97
N THR A 255 3.43 -11.69 -11.20
CA THR A 255 3.09 -10.69 -10.19
C THR A 255 2.02 -9.73 -10.68
N LEU A 256 0.94 -9.61 -9.92
CA LEU A 256 -0.11 -8.60 -10.05
C LEU A 256 -0.22 -7.81 -8.73
N ASP A 257 0.16 -6.52 -8.77
CA ASP A 257 0.03 -5.59 -7.64
C ASP A 257 -0.99 -4.50 -7.96
N ALA A 258 -2.25 -4.74 -7.60
CA ALA A 258 -3.39 -3.84 -7.78
C ALA A 258 -3.87 -3.24 -6.45
N ARG A 259 -2.97 -3.06 -5.47
CA ARG A 259 -3.31 -2.44 -4.18
C ARG A 259 -3.68 -0.97 -4.32
N HIS A 260 -4.52 -0.47 -3.41
CA HIS A 260 -4.95 0.93 -3.41
C HIS A 260 -5.69 1.35 -4.69
N THR A 261 -6.28 0.39 -5.39
CA THR A 261 -7.25 0.59 -6.46
C THR A 261 -8.67 0.51 -5.90
N SER A 262 -9.70 0.65 -6.73
CA SER A 262 -11.10 0.44 -6.35
C SER A 262 -11.64 -0.91 -6.82
N ILE A 263 -10.76 -1.87 -7.13
CA ILE A 263 -11.15 -3.23 -7.56
C ILE A 263 -11.80 -3.98 -6.40
N ALA A 264 -13.05 -4.37 -6.59
CA ALA A 264 -13.82 -5.16 -5.62
C ALA A 264 -13.77 -6.68 -5.92
N THR A 265 -13.72 -7.07 -7.19
CA THR A 265 -13.79 -8.48 -7.62
C THR A 265 -12.72 -8.78 -8.66
N LEU A 266 -12.05 -9.93 -8.53
CA LEU A 266 -11.14 -10.41 -9.57
C LEU A 266 -11.91 -11.10 -10.71
N PRO A 267 -11.54 -10.88 -11.98
CA PRO A 267 -12.23 -11.46 -13.13
C PRO A 267 -12.01 -12.98 -13.20
N GLN A 268 -12.98 -13.72 -13.75
CA GLN A 268 -12.89 -15.17 -13.94
C GLN A 268 -11.62 -15.58 -14.69
N GLY A 269 -11.16 -14.75 -15.62
CA GLY A 269 -9.92 -14.92 -16.36
C GLY A 269 -8.68 -15.14 -15.48
N ILE A 270 -8.64 -14.62 -14.24
CA ILE A 270 -7.46 -14.76 -13.36
C ILE A 270 -7.11 -16.22 -13.07
N THR A 271 -8.10 -17.12 -13.05
CA THR A 271 -7.92 -18.56 -12.79
C THR A 271 -7.12 -19.29 -13.87
N LYS A 272 -6.90 -18.64 -15.01
CA LYS A 272 -6.10 -19.12 -16.14
C LYS A 272 -4.59 -18.93 -15.96
N LEU A 273 -4.18 -18.11 -14.98
CA LEU A 273 -2.80 -17.62 -14.82
C LEU A 273 -1.96 -18.55 -13.92
N GLN A 274 -1.68 -19.76 -14.40
CA GLN A 274 -1.02 -20.81 -13.60
C GLN A 274 0.41 -20.48 -13.12
N LYS A 275 1.08 -19.47 -13.72
CA LYS A 275 2.41 -19.00 -13.30
C LYS A 275 2.36 -17.89 -12.24
N LEU A 276 1.18 -17.45 -11.86
CA LEU A 276 0.97 -16.32 -10.95
C LEU A 276 1.40 -16.71 -9.53
N GLN A 277 2.41 -16.00 -9.01
CA GLN A 277 3.00 -16.23 -7.69
C GLN A 277 2.54 -15.18 -6.68
N TYR A 278 2.18 -13.98 -7.14
CA TYR A 278 1.82 -12.86 -6.28
C TYR A 278 0.57 -12.14 -6.81
N ILE A 279 -0.48 -12.13 -5.99
CA ILE A 279 -1.69 -11.35 -6.25
C ILE A 279 -1.95 -10.51 -5.02
N ARG A 280 -1.99 -9.19 -5.19
CA ARG A 280 -2.55 -8.29 -4.18
C ARG A 280 -3.44 -7.30 -4.86
N ALA A 281 -4.67 -7.22 -4.39
CA ALA A 281 -5.66 -6.26 -4.84
C ALA A 281 -6.42 -5.73 -3.63
N GLY A 282 -7.30 -4.77 -3.89
CA GLY A 282 -8.17 -4.18 -2.89
C GLY A 282 -7.81 -2.72 -2.61
N THR A 283 -8.82 -2.01 -2.09
CA THR A 283 -8.67 -0.62 -1.67
C THR A 283 -7.72 -0.53 -0.49
N SER A 284 -7.14 0.63 -0.24
CA SER A 284 -6.86 0.99 1.15
C SER A 284 -7.62 2.25 1.50
N LYS A 285 -8.33 2.21 2.63
CA LYS A 285 -8.53 3.46 3.36
C LYS A 285 -7.15 3.85 3.90
N GLN A 286 -6.63 4.97 3.41
CA GLN A 286 -5.57 5.65 4.14
C GLN A 286 -6.16 6.07 5.50
N PRO A 287 -5.39 6.10 6.59
CA PRO A 287 -5.69 7.02 7.67
C PRO A 287 -5.49 8.44 7.11
N TRP A 288 -6.55 9.07 6.58
CA TRP A 288 -6.44 10.45 6.13
C TRP A 288 -6.55 11.41 7.31
N ASN A 289 -5.55 12.28 7.37
CA ASN A 289 -5.54 13.62 7.90
C ASN A 289 -6.94 14.25 7.96
N GLU A 290 -7.34 14.65 9.15
CA GLU A 290 -8.42 15.62 9.36
C GLU A 290 -7.93 17.00 8.89
N GLY A 291 -8.73 17.69 8.08
CA GLY A 291 -8.51 19.10 7.74
C GLY A 291 -8.21 19.35 6.26
N GLY A 292 -9.24 19.30 5.43
CA GLY A 292 -9.16 19.81 4.06
C GLY A 292 -10.54 19.87 3.44
N ARG A 293 -11.15 21.06 3.43
CA ARG A 293 -12.34 21.34 2.63
C ARG A 293 -12.11 20.86 1.19
N VAL A 294 -13.08 20.12 0.67
CA VAL A 294 -13.23 19.88 -0.76
C VAL A 294 -13.40 21.25 -1.42
N ILE A 295 -12.33 21.78 -2.00
CA ILE A 295 -12.48 22.70 -3.12
C ILE A 295 -12.67 21.79 -4.33
N SER A 296 -13.90 21.75 -4.83
CA SER A 296 -14.20 21.21 -6.14
C SER A 296 -13.27 21.89 -7.14
N LEU A 297 -12.36 21.13 -7.75
CA LEU A 297 -11.67 21.58 -8.95
C LEU A 297 -12.72 21.61 -10.07
N THR A 298 -13.42 22.74 -10.18
CA THR A 298 -14.12 23.12 -11.40
C THR A 298 -13.11 23.14 -12.54
N ALA A 299 -13.53 22.60 -13.69
CA ALA A 299 -12.76 22.49 -14.92
C ALA A 299 -11.99 23.78 -15.26
N PRO A 300 -10.80 23.68 -15.89
CA PRO A 300 -10.08 24.86 -16.34
C PRO A 300 -10.92 25.63 -17.36
N TYR A 301 -11.38 26.80 -16.95
CA TYR A 301 -11.98 27.80 -17.83
C TYR A 301 -10.85 28.40 -18.67
N TYR A 302 -10.97 28.32 -19.99
CA TYR A 302 -10.09 29.02 -20.93
C TYR A 302 -10.22 30.52 -20.69
N ASP A 303 -9.14 31.16 -20.23
CA ASP A 303 -9.02 32.62 -20.29
C ASP A 303 -8.50 32.99 -21.68
N SER A 304 -9.41 33.52 -22.50
CA SER A 304 -9.11 34.09 -23.80
C SER A 304 -9.12 35.61 -23.62
N THR A 305 -7.95 36.20 -23.39
CA THR A 305 -7.78 37.65 -23.40
C THR A 305 -7.87 38.16 -24.84
N LEU A 306 -8.99 38.80 -25.18
CA LEU A 306 -9.08 39.81 -26.24
C LEU A 306 -9.99 40.95 -25.74
N THR A 307 -9.39 42.12 -25.52
CA THR A 307 -10.06 43.44 -25.44
C THR A 307 -10.63 43.80 -26.82
N PRO A 308 -11.74 44.57 -26.93
CA PRO A 308 -11.66 46.04 -26.80
C PRO A 308 -12.90 46.78 -26.23
N ALA A 309 -12.65 48.04 -25.81
CA ALA A 309 -13.48 49.27 -25.86
C ALA A 309 -14.93 49.23 -25.28
N GLN A 310 -15.20 49.91 -24.16
CA GLN A 310 -15.57 51.33 -23.96
C GLN A 310 -17.09 51.59 -23.90
N ASP A 311 -17.44 52.52 -23.00
CA ASP A 311 -18.74 53.19 -22.74
C ASP A 311 -19.81 52.34 -22.01
N GLY A 312 -20.52 52.80 -20.98
CA GLY A 312 -20.62 54.10 -20.33
C GLY A 312 -21.98 54.16 -19.59
N ASP A 313 -21.93 54.61 -18.33
CA ASP A 313 -22.99 55.33 -17.61
C ASP A 313 -24.20 54.61 -16.97
N GLY A 314 -24.66 55.19 -15.84
CA GLY A 314 -26.08 55.20 -15.46
C GLY A 314 -26.54 54.44 -14.21
N THR A 315 -26.41 55.08 -13.05
CA THR A 315 -26.98 54.77 -11.72
C THR A 315 -28.56 54.69 -11.66
N PRO A 316 -29.14 54.17 -10.54
CA PRO A 316 -30.54 53.67 -10.34
C PRO A 316 -31.51 54.81 -9.86
N PRO A 317 -32.72 54.66 -9.22
CA PRO A 317 -33.29 53.54 -8.44
C PRO A 317 -34.84 53.36 -8.32
N SER A 318 -35.22 52.32 -7.53
CA SER A 318 -36.25 52.31 -6.47
C SER A 318 -37.74 51.94 -6.72
N GLN A 319 -38.26 51.19 -5.72
CA GLN A 319 -39.61 51.17 -5.10
C GLN A 319 -40.76 50.25 -5.61
N HIS A 320 -41.08 49.29 -4.72
CA HIS A 320 -42.36 48.65 -4.32
C HIS A 320 -43.65 49.52 -4.34
N PRO A 321 -44.87 49.02 -4.01
CA PRO A 321 -45.47 47.66 -4.07
C PRO A 321 -47.00 47.59 -4.47
N ALA A 322 -47.54 46.35 -4.51
CA ALA A 322 -48.87 45.87 -4.08
C ALA A 322 -50.19 46.31 -4.77
N ALA A 323 -51.02 45.32 -5.16
CA ALA A 323 -52.46 45.19 -4.83
C ALA A 323 -53.09 43.91 -5.44
N ALA A 324 -54.16 43.43 -4.82
CA ALA A 324 -54.85 42.14 -4.99
C ALA A 324 -56.13 42.25 -5.91
N PRO A 325 -56.91 41.16 -6.13
CA PRO A 325 -57.81 40.89 -7.29
C PRO A 325 -59.29 41.28 -7.00
N PRO A 326 -60.34 40.97 -7.81
CA PRO A 326 -60.92 39.62 -8.14
C PRO A 326 -61.43 39.53 -9.63
N THR A 327 -62.10 38.50 -10.17
CA THR A 327 -63.49 38.05 -9.91
C THR A 327 -63.89 36.88 -10.86
N GLN A 328 -64.96 36.20 -10.44
CA GLN A 328 -65.66 34.95 -10.78
C GLN A 328 -66.39 34.82 -12.15
N ILE A 329 -67.12 33.68 -12.28
CA ILE A 329 -68.43 33.41 -12.94
C ILE A 329 -68.32 32.38 -14.08
N GLU A 330 -69.17 31.36 -14.30
CA GLU A 330 -70.22 30.59 -13.56
C GLU A 330 -70.62 29.40 -14.49
N GLU A 331 -71.27 28.39 -13.89
CA GLU A 331 -72.34 27.47 -14.40
C GLU A 331 -72.22 26.76 -15.79
N GLY A 332 -72.73 25.56 -16.04
CA GLY A 332 -73.51 24.60 -15.25
C GLY A 332 -74.10 23.47 -16.14
N VAL A 333 -74.36 22.31 -15.51
CA VAL A 333 -75.42 21.29 -15.78
C VAL A 333 -75.32 20.30 -16.97
N GLY A 334 -75.31 18.98 -16.64
CA GLY A 334 -76.34 18.02 -17.09
C GLY A 334 -75.97 16.74 -17.89
N SER A 335 -75.99 15.56 -17.22
CA SER A 335 -76.37 14.17 -17.67
C SER A 335 -75.81 13.57 -18.98
N SER A 336 -75.49 12.29 -19.19
CA SER A 336 -75.63 11.00 -18.49
C SER A 336 -74.88 9.89 -19.27
N THR A 337 -74.66 8.75 -18.60
CA THR A 337 -74.50 7.36 -19.09
C THR A 337 -73.17 6.80 -19.66
N SER A 338 -72.72 5.76 -18.94
CA SER A 338 -72.06 4.48 -19.30
C SER A 338 -70.61 4.42 -19.81
N GLN A 339 -69.72 4.01 -18.89
CA GLN A 339 -68.74 2.89 -18.92
C GLN A 339 -68.36 2.28 -20.29
N ALA A 340 -67.12 1.85 -20.57
CA ALA A 340 -65.86 1.79 -19.83
C ALA A 340 -64.74 1.38 -20.83
N GLY A 341 -63.47 1.69 -20.51
CA GLY A 341 -62.34 0.86 -20.96
C GLY A 341 -61.19 1.58 -21.67
N ALA A 342 -60.21 2.01 -20.86
CA ALA A 342 -58.78 2.20 -21.14
C ALA A 342 -58.32 3.28 -22.15
N PRO A 343 -57.33 4.11 -21.76
CA PRO A 343 -56.46 4.74 -22.73
C PRO A 343 -54.99 4.38 -22.51
N ASP A 344 -54.29 4.44 -23.62
CA ASP A 344 -52.86 4.29 -23.79
C ASP A 344 -52.36 5.57 -24.48
N VAL A 345 -51.11 5.93 -24.18
CA VAL A 345 -50.20 6.79 -24.97
C VAL A 345 -50.42 8.33 -25.05
N VAL A 346 -49.38 9.08 -24.63
CA VAL A 346 -48.49 9.97 -25.45
C VAL A 346 -48.04 11.24 -24.69
N LYS A 347 -46.72 11.28 -24.51
CA LYS A 347 -45.76 12.42 -24.51
C LYS A 347 -46.28 13.86 -24.39
N THR A 348 -45.68 14.58 -23.44
CA THR A 348 -45.32 16.00 -23.61
C THR A 348 -43.95 16.30 -23.00
N SER A 349 -43.18 17.09 -23.76
CA SER A 349 -42.00 17.89 -23.39
C SER A 349 -42.46 19.36 -23.46
N ILE A 350 -42.07 20.37 -22.68
CA ILE A 350 -40.73 20.92 -22.36
C ILE A 350 -40.87 21.95 -21.21
N ALA A 351 -39.86 21.96 -20.34
CA ALA A 351 -39.26 23.02 -19.51
C ALA A 351 -40.05 23.89 -18.51
N SER A 352 -39.58 23.73 -17.26
CA SER A 352 -39.05 24.77 -16.36
C SER A 352 -40.03 25.73 -15.68
N ARG A 353 -40.26 25.47 -14.38
CA ARG A 353 -39.86 26.40 -13.30
C ARG A 353 -39.80 25.67 -11.96
N ARG A 354 -38.86 26.14 -11.13
CA ARG A 354 -38.39 25.63 -9.84
C ARG A 354 -39.50 25.22 -8.87
N MET A 355 -39.29 24.10 -8.17
CA MET A 355 -39.98 23.70 -6.95
C MET A 355 -38.96 23.19 -5.91
N PRO A 356 -39.29 23.27 -4.60
CA PRO A 356 -38.36 23.12 -3.48
C PRO A 356 -37.93 21.67 -3.26
N HIS A 357 -36.70 21.49 -2.79
CA HIS A 357 -36.17 20.22 -2.33
C HIS A 357 -36.90 19.75 -1.06
N THR A 358 -37.93 18.92 -1.20
CA THR A 358 -38.35 17.99 -0.15
C THR A 358 -39.10 16.81 -0.78
N MET A 359 -38.81 15.61 -0.30
CA MET A 359 -39.39 14.29 -0.64
C MET A 359 -38.75 13.52 -1.81
N LEU A 360 -37.53 13.04 -1.61
CA LEU A 360 -37.07 11.71 -2.06
C LEU A 360 -35.99 11.20 -1.10
N SER A 361 -36.38 11.01 0.16
CA SER A 361 -35.56 10.36 1.18
C SER A 361 -36.37 9.24 1.84
N SER A 362 -36.54 8.12 1.14
CA SER A 362 -36.97 6.90 1.83
C SER A 362 -36.45 5.60 1.25
N TRP A 363 -35.73 5.57 0.12
CA TRP A 363 -35.31 4.31 -0.52
C TRP A 363 -33.80 4.07 -0.64
N PHE A 364 -32.96 4.82 0.09
CA PHE A 364 -31.52 4.52 0.24
C PHE A 364 -30.99 4.57 1.68
N SER A 365 -31.86 4.44 2.70
CA SER A 365 -31.45 4.49 4.11
C SER A 365 -31.07 3.13 4.72
N LYS A 366 -30.70 2.13 3.91
CA LYS A 366 -30.27 0.80 4.42
C LYS A 366 -28.83 0.38 4.09
N LEU A 367 -27.96 1.30 3.69
CA LEU A 367 -26.54 1.01 3.42
C LEU A 367 -25.53 1.77 4.29
N CYS A 368 -25.97 2.41 5.38
CA CYS A 368 -25.05 3.09 6.29
C CYS A 368 -25.34 2.73 7.76
N TYR A 369 -24.84 1.57 8.19
CA TYR A 369 -24.59 1.32 9.61
C TYR A 369 -23.12 0.90 9.79
N THR A 370 -22.39 1.81 10.44
CA THR A 370 -21.11 1.66 11.17
C THR A 370 -20.28 0.37 10.94
N ALA A 371 -19.44 0.37 9.91
CA ALA A 371 -18.36 -0.61 9.75
C ALA A 371 -17.00 -0.03 10.25
N PRO A 372 -16.36 -0.58 11.28
CA PRO A 372 -15.01 -0.17 11.67
C PRO A 372 -13.94 -0.77 10.75
N ARG A 373 -13.28 0.15 10.03
CA ARG A 373 -11.84 0.23 9.70
C ARG A 373 -11.08 -1.09 9.50
N LEU A 374 -11.15 -1.62 8.27
CA LEU A 374 -10.00 -2.21 7.59
C LEU A 374 -9.23 -1.13 6.85
N ASN A 375 -7.90 -1.19 6.91
CA ASN A 375 -7.03 -0.47 5.97
C ASN A 375 -7.02 -1.10 4.57
N SER A 376 -7.82 -2.14 4.29
CA SER A 376 -8.16 -2.58 2.93
C SER A 376 -9.46 -3.38 2.85
N LEU A 377 -10.47 -2.93 2.09
CA LEU A 377 -11.58 -3.81 1.72
C LEU A 377 -10.99 -4.97 0.90
N GLY A 378 -11.14 -6.20 1.38
CA GLY A 378 -10.67 -7.38 0.64
C GLY A 378 -11.40 -7.52 -0.68
N VAL A 379 -10.82 -8.30 -1.59
CA VAL A 379 -11.40 -8.54 -2.91
C VAL A 379 -12.11 -9.87 -2.96
N GLU A 380 -13.25 -9.92 -3.63
CA GLU A 380 -13.89 -11.18 -3.99
C GLU A 380 -13.07 -11.86 -5.08
N VAL A 381 -12.88 -13.18 -4.93
CA VAL A 381 -12.15 -13.99 -5.90
C VAL A 381 -13.10 -14.97 -6.58
N PRO A 382 -12.90 -15.29 -7.87
CA PRO A 382 -13.77 -16.20 -8.60
C PRO A 382 -13.54 -17.66 -8.17
N ALA A 383 -14.54 -18.50 -8.40
CA ALA A 383 -14.41 -19.94 -8.28
C ALA A 383 -13.32 -20.47 -9.24
N GLY A 384 -12.54 -21.45 -8.77
CA GLY A 384 -11.35 -21.96 -9.45
C GLY A 384 -10.04 -21.26 -9.06
N ILE A 385 -10.05 -20.37 -8.06
CA ILE A 385 -8.82 -19.75 -7.52
C ILE A 385 -7.84 -20.81 -7.00
N GLY A 386 -8.34 -21.95 -6.50
CA GLY A 386 -7.52 -23.08 -6.05
C GLY A 386 -6.65 -23.72 -7.15
N LYS A 387 -6.88 -23.40 -8.43
CA LYS A 387 -6.07 -23.87 -9.56
C LYS A 387 -4.71 -23.17 -9.65
N LEU A 388 -4.52 -22.04 -8.96
CA LEU A 388 -3.29 -21.24 -9.00
C LEU A 388 -2.23 -21.79 -8.03
N THR A 389 -1.82 -23.05 -8.21
CA THR A 389 -0.95 -23.78 -7.26
C THR A 389 0.47 -23.20 -7.12
N ALA A 390 0.89 -22.33 -8.05
CA ALA A 390 2.15 -21.58 -7.95
C ALA A 390 2.07 -20.36 -7.01
N LEU A 391 0.90 -20.04 -6.46
CA LEU A 391 0.68 -18.82 -5.70
C LEU A 391 1.41 -18.84 -4.35
N HIS A 392 2.28 -17.86 -4.13
CA HIS A 392 3.01 -17.65 -2.88
C HIS A 392 2.37 -16.56 -2.00
N THR A 393 1.73 -15.56 -2.60
CA THR A 393 1.03 -14.51 -1.86
C THR A 393 -0.32 -14.26 -2.48
N LEU A 394 -1.35 -14.43 -1.65
CA LEU A 394 -2.69 -13.94 -1.92
C LEU A 394 -2.97 -12.79 -0.95
N GLY A 395 -3.38 -11.65 -1.49
CA GLY A 395 -3.76 -10.47 -0.72
C GLY A 395 -4.98 -10.70 0.18
N VAL A 396 -5.66 -9.63 0.59
CA VAL A 396 -6.86 -9.78 1.41
C VAL A 396 -8.02 -10.20 0.53
N VAL A 397 -8.54 -11.40 0.76
CA VAL A 397 -9.70 -11.95 0.05
C VAL A 397 -10.94 -11.78 0.92
N ASN A 398 -12.03 -11.30 0.32
CA ASN A 398 -13.32 -11.21 0.97
C ASN A 398 -14.09 -12.53 0.81
N VAL A 399 -14.45 -13.15 1.94
CA VAL A 399 -15.22 -14.40 2.00
C VAL A 399 -16.56 -14.26 2.72
N SER A 400 -17.07 -13.04 2.91
CA SER A 400 -18.40 -12.82 3.51
C SER A 400 -19.57 -13.18 2.59
N GLY A 401 -19.33 -13.24 1.27
CA GLY A 401 -20.38 -13.56 0.28
C GLY A 401 -20.81 -15.03 0.29
N VAL A 402 -21.91 -15.34 -0.41
CA VAL A 402 -22.52 -16.68 -0.50
C VAL A 402 -21.54 -17.78 -0.93
N GLY A 403 -20.57 -17.46 -1.80
CA GLY A 403 -19.53 -18.39 -2.27
C GLY A 403 -18.32 -18.52 -1.33
N GLY A 404 -18.26 -17.77 -0.23
CA GLY A 404 -17.08 -17.64 0.63
C GLY A 404 -16.59 -18.97 1.20
N LYS A 405 -17.50 -19.84 1.63
CA LYS A 405 -17.15 -21.19 2.13
C LYS A 405 -16.49 -22.06 1.05
N ALA A 406 -17.00 -22.02 -0.17
CA ALA A 406 -16.41 -22.75 -1.29
C ALA A 406 -15.01 -22.21 -1.63
N ILE A 407 -14.85 -20.88 -1.62
CA ILE A 407 -13.54 -20.24 -1.80
C ILE A 407 -12.55 -20.69 -0.72
N LEU A 408 -12.93 -20.68 0.56
CA LEU A 408 -12.08 -21.17 1.65
C LEU A 408 -11.63 -22.62 1.41
N MET A 409 -12.54 -23.47 0.95
CA MET A 409 -12.21 -24.86 0.63
C MET A 409 -11.25 -24.99 -0.55
N GLU A 410 -11.33 -24.12 -1.55
CA GLU A 410 -10.37 -24.08 -2.65
C GLU A 410 -8.97 -23.62 -2.21
N LEU A 411 -8.86 -22.75 -1.20
CA LEU A 411 -7.57 -22.25 -0.70
C LEU A 411 -6.66 -23.39 -0.19
N LYS A 412 -7.23 -24.53 0.21
CA LYS A 412 -6.49 -25.76 0.56
C LYS A 412 -5.54 -26.22 -0.54
N ASN A 413 -5.92 -26.00 -1.79
CA ASN A 413 -5.15 -26.46 -2.95
C ASN A 413 -3.90 -25.60 -3.21
N LEU A 414 -3.78 -24.43 -2.56
CA LEU A 414 -2.68 -23.49 -2.73
C LEU A 414 -1.48 -23.86 -1.83
N SER A 415 -0.86 -25.01 -2.08
CA SER A 415 0.18 -25.60 -1.21
C SER A 415 1.48 -24.79 -1.05
N ARG A 416 1.75 -23.86 -1.96
CA ARG A 416 2.94 -22.97 -1.93
C ARG A 416 2.68 -21.62 -1.27
N LEU A 417 1.49 -21.41 -0.71
CA LEU A 417 1.09 -20.14 -0.14
C LEU A 417 1.94 -19.81 1.10
N ARG A 418 2.62 -18.67 1.07
CA ARG A 418 3.43 -18.12 2.17
C ARG A 418 2.73 -16.96 2.88
N ARG A 419 1.82 -16.26 2.19
CA ARG A 419 1.06 -15.13 2.76
C ARG A 419 -0.40 -15.19 2.32
N LEU A 420 -1.30 -15.07 3.29
CA LEU A 420 -2.75 -15.05 3.08
C LEU A 420 -3.39 -13.94 3.91
N GLY A 421 -4.26 -13.14 3.29
CA GLY A 421 -5.17 -12.23 3.98
C GLY A 421 -6.62 -12.62 3.74
N LEU A 422 -7.46 -12.53 4.76
CA LEU A 422 -8.89 -12.81 4.69
C LEU A 422 -9.68 -11.75 5.46
N CYS A 423 -10.83 -11.36 4.91
CA CYS A 423 -11.86 -10.59 5.59
C CYS A 423 -13.22 -11.24 5.37
N GLY A 424 -14.21 -10.86 6.16
CA GLY A 424 -15.52 -11.51 6.11
C GLY A 424 -15.57 -12.83 6.85
N ILE A 425 -14.66 -13.06 7.81
CA ILE A 425 -14.70 -14.27 8.64
C ILE A 425 -15.75 -14.10 9.73
N ASN A 426 -16.60 -15.10 9.89
CA ASN A 426 -17.67 -15.15 10.87
C ASN A 426 -17.82 -16.58 11.44
N ARG A 427 -18.74 -16.80 12.39
CA ARG A 427 -18.96 -18.13 12.97
C ARG A 427 -19.33 -19.19 11.94
N GLU A 428 -20.01 -18.80 10.86
CA GLU A 428 -20.50 -19.75 9.87
C GLU A 428 -19.39 -20.32 8.98
N ASN A 429 -18.30 -19.58 8.77
CA ASN A 429 -17.21 -19.93 7.84
C ASN A 429 -15.85 -20.18 8.52
N LEU A 430 -15.77 -20.01 9.84
CA LEU A 430 -14.55 -20.17 10.62
C LEU A 430 -13.99 -21.61 10.55
N LYS A 431 -14.87 -22.63 10.56
CA LYS A 431 -14.46 -24.04 10.49
C LYS A 431 -13.77 -24.35 9.17
N GLU A 432 -14.31 -23.83 8.06
CA GLU A 432 -13.74 -23.94 6.72
C GLU A 432 -12.38 -23.22 6.65
N LEU A 433 -12.26 -22.04 7.26
CA LEU A 433 -10.98 -21.33 7.39
C LEU A 433 -9.93 -22.20 8.09
N CYS A 434 -10.22 -22.67 9.31
CA CYS A 434 -9.29 -23.47 10.09
C CYS A 434 -8.85 -24.72 9.31
N SER A 435 -9.82 -25.42 8.72
CA SER A 435 -9.55 -26.58 7.88
C SER A 435 -8.70 -26.21 6.67
N ALA A 436 -8.94 -25.05 6.06
CA ALA A 436 -8.19 -24.56 4.91
C ALA A 436 -6.72 -24.35 5.24
N ILE A 437 -6.42 -23.64 6.32
CA ILE A 437 -5.05 -23.24 6.67
C ILE A 437 -4.21 -24.34 7.32
N SER A 438 -4.85 -25.35 7.92
CA SER A 438 -4.15 -26.42 8.66
C SER A 438 -3.13 -27.20 7.82
N GLY A 439 -3.36 -27.33 6.51
CA GLY A 439 -2.49 -28.04 5.58
C GLY A 439 -1.38 -27.18 4.96
N HIS A 440 -1.35 -25.86 5.19
CA HIS A 440 -0.38 -24.97 4.54
C HIS A 440 0.98 -24.99 5.25
N ALA A 441 1.81 -25.96 4.91
CA ALA A 441 3.15 -26.13 5.48
C ALA A 441 4.07 -24.90 5.25
N HIS A 442 3.86 -24.10 4.21
CA HIS A 442 4.71 -22.95 3.88
C HIS A 442 4.15 -21.61 4.35
N LEU A 443 2.99 -21.56 5.01
CA LEU A 443 2.34 -20.31 5.36
C LEU A 443 3.09 -19.60 6.49
N GLU A 444 3.66 -18.43 6.19
CA GLU A 444 4.45 -17.63 7.11
C GLU A 444 3.70 -16.42 7.67
N SER A 445 2.72 -15.91 6.92
CA SER A 445 1.95 -14.73 7.31
C SER A 445 0.47 -14.93 7.06
N LEU A 446 -0.32 -14.82 8.12
CA LEU A 446 -1.77 -14.88 8.08
C LEU A 446 -2.36 -13.59 8.63
N SER A 447 -3.32 -13.02 7.91
CA SER A 447 -4.07 -11.84 8.30
C SER A 447 -5.55 -12.18 8.22
N VAL A 448 -6.28 -12.09 9.34
CA VAL A 448 -7.70 -12.42 9.40
C VAL A 448 -8.45 -11.24 9.99
N GLN A 449 -9.44 -10.74 9.27
CA GLN A 449 -10.40 -9.80 9.80
C GLN A 449 -11.74 -10.52 10.04
N VAL A 450 -12.23 -10.36 11.26
CA VAL A 450 -13.43 -10.98 11.76
C VAL A 450 -14.56 -9.95 11.80
N ASP A 451 -15.68 -10.29 11.19
CA ASP A 451 -16.83 -9.40 11.05
C ASP A 451 -17.57 -9.21 12.38
N LYS A 452 -18.37 -8.14 12.47
CA LYS A 452 -19.17 -7.84 13.65
C LYS A 452 -20.32 -8.84 13.78
N GLU A 453 -20.39 -9.55 14.90
CA GLU A 453 -21.61 -10.25 15.32
C GLU A 453 -22.28 -9.47 16.44
N GLU A 454 -23.61 -9.40 16.43
CA GLU A 454 -24.32 -8.42 17.26
C GLU A 454 -24.31 -8.73 18.76
N GLU A 455 -24.16 -9.99 19.23
CA GLU A 455 -24.36 -10.24 20.68
C GLU A 455 -23.50 -11.31 21.37
N GLN A 456 -22.69 -12.16 20.70
CA GLN A 456 -22.08 -13.32 21.40
C GLN A 456 -20.62 -13.65 21.11
N GLY A 457 -19.85 -12.85 20.35
CA GLY A 457 -18.40 -13.01 20.23
C GLY A 457 -17.87 -14.31 19.59
N LEU A 458 -16.98 -14.21 18.61
CA LEU A 458 -16.68 -15.34 17.70
C LEU A 458 -16.03 -16.59 18.31
N PHE A 459 -15.44 -16.50 19.50
CA PHE A 459 -14.47 -17.48 19.97
C PHE A 459 -14.94 -18.44 21.08
N PHE A 460 -16.22 -18.39 21.47
CA PHE A 460 -16.80 -19.44 22.34
C PHE A 460 -16.78 -20.84 21.70
N CYS A 461 -16.48 -20.95 20.39
CA CYS A 461 -16.43 -22.21 19.65
C CYS A 461 -15.01 -22.78 19.44
N PHE A 462 -13.98 -22.32 20.16
CA PHE A 462 -12.61 -22.88 20.10
C PHE A 462 -12.38 -24.09 21.02
N ASP A 463 -13.44 -24.82 21.32
CA ASP A 463 -13.32 -26.15 21.93
C ASP A 463 -12.62 -27.12 20.96
N ASP A 464 -12.03 -28.21 21.46
CA ASP A 464 -11.01 -29.15 20.90
C ASP A 464 -11.17 -29.69 19.44
N THR A 465 -12.12 -29.15 18.67
CA THR A 465 -12.54 -29.50 17.31
C THR A 465 -11.77 -28.82 16.18
N ILE A 466 -10.90 -27.83 16.46
CA ILE A 466 -10.20 -27.06 15.44
C ILE A 466 -8.84 -27.68 15.10
N SER A 467 -8.55 -27.76 13.80
CA SER A 467 -7.27 -28.23 13.26
C SER A 467 -6.10 -27.34 13.70
N LYS A 468 -4.95 -27.96 13.97
CA LYS A 468 -3.71 -27.28 14.39
C LYS A 468 -3.34 -26.10 13.47
N PRO A 469 -2.75 -25.01 14.01
CA PRO A 469 -2.27 -23.91 13.21
C PRO A 469 -1.17 -24.33 12.21
N PRO A 470 -0.93 -23.53 11.15
CA PRO A 470 0.22 -23.71 10.27
C PRO A 470 1.53 -23.61 11.06
N LYS A 471 2.37 -24.66 10.98
CA LYS A 471 3.59 -24.78 11.79
C LYS A 471 4.61 -23.66 11.55
N ASN A 472 4.72 -23.15 10.33
CA ASN A 472 5.72 -22.16 9.94
C ASN A 472 5.22 -20.70 10.06
N LEU A 473 4.10 -20.48 10.76
CA LEU A 473 3.50 -19.15 10.88
C LEU A 473 4.38 -18.22 11.73
N LYS A 474 4.94 -17.19 11.09
CA LYS A 474 5.82 -16.18 11.70
C LYS A 474 5.10 -14.89 12.04
N THR A 475 4.01 -14.57 11.33
CA THR A 475 3.24 -13.35 11.52
C THR A 475 1.75 -13.66 11.52
N LEU A 476 1.09 -13.32 12.61
CA LEU A 476 -0.36 -13.38 12.73
C LEU A 476 -0.90 -11.97 12.93
N LYS A 477 -1.92 -11.62 12.15
CA LYS A 477 -2.63 -10.34 12.28
C LYS A 477 -4.12 -10.62 12.43
N LEU A 478 -4.71 -10.18 13.52
CA LEU A 478 -6.13 -10.36 13.80
C LEU A 478 -6.80 -8.98 13.90
N TYR A 479 -7.86 -8.80 13.13
CA TYR A 479 -8.58 -7.52 13.00
C TYR A 479 -10.07 -7.72 13.30
N GLY A 480 -10.74 -6.70 13.85
CA GLY A 480 -12.20 -6.63 13.93
C GLY A 480 -12.79 -7.01 15.29
N TYR A 481 -13.99 -7.58 15.30
CA TYR A 481 -14.79 -7.82 16.53
C TYR A 481 -14.52 -9.19 17.13
N ALA A 482 -13.32 -9.44 17.63
CA ALA A 482 -13.08 -10.63 18.43
C ALA A 482 -13.36 -10.35 19.92
N HIS A 483 -14.12 -11.21 20.59
CA HIS A 483 -14.43 -11.05 22.03
C HIS A 483 -13.45 -11.80 22.95
N ILE A 484 -12.83 -12.88 22.46
CA ILE A 484 -11.87 -13.73 23.18
C ILE A 484 -10.87 -14.27 22.14
N LEU A 485 -9.57 -14.34 22.41
CA LEU A 485 -8.60 -15.01 21.52
C LEU A 485 -8.63 -16.55 21.68
N PRO A 486 -8.27 -17.33 20.63
CA PRO A 486 -8.34 -18.78 20.69
C PRO A 486 -7.15 -19.42 21.41
N GLY A 487 -7.18 -19.52 22.75
CA GLY A 487 -6.04 -20.03 23.55
C GLY A 487 -5.49 -21.40 23.11
N SER A 488 -6.39 -22.37 22.86
CA SER A 488 -6.02 -23.71 22.37
C SER A 488 -5.31 -23.71 21.01
N TRP A 489 -5.56 -22.71 20.17
CA TRP A 489 -4.91 -22.55 18.87
C TRP A 489 -3.60 -21.76 19.01
N MET A 490 -3.60 -20.71 19.83
CA MET A 490 -2.46 -19.84 20.09
C MET A 490 -1.27 -20.59 20.73
N LYS A 491 -1.54 -21.53 21.64
CA LYS A 491 -0.50 -22.36 22.30
C LYS A 491 0.36 -23.21 21.34
N HIS A 492 -0.08 -23.38 20.09
CA HIS A 492 0.61 -24.19 19.07
C HIS A 492 1.33 -23.35 18.00
N LEU A 493 1.47 -22.03 18.21
CA LEU A 493 2.14 -21.11 17.28
C LEU A 493 3.65 -20.99 17.56
N ASP A 494 4.37 -22.11 17.44
CA ASP A 494 5.77 -22.27 17.91
C ASP A 494 6.80 -21.31 17.27
N ASN A 495 6.50 -20.79 16.08
CA ASN A 495 7.40 -19.96 15.27
C ASN A 495 6.97 -18.49 15.17
N LEU A 496 6.01 -18.05 16.00
CA LEU A 496 5.40 -16.73 15.90
C LEU A 496 6.38 -15.63 16.34
N LYS A 497 6.74 -14.73 15.41
CA LYS A 497 7.66 -13.60 15.67
C LYS A 497 6.95 -12.26 15.80
N ARG A 498 5.76 -12.13 15.21
CA ARG A 498 4.96 -10.91 15.23
C ARG A 498 3.47 -11.23 15.37
N LEU A 499 2.84 -10.60 16.34
CA LEU A 499 1.41 -10.62 16.55
C LEU A 499 0.89 -9.18 16.47
N ASP A 500 -0.01 -8.91 15.52
CA ASP A 500 -0.72 -7.63 15.45
C ASP A 500 -2.20 -7.87 15.75
N LEU A 501 -2.72 -7.22 16.79
CA LEU A 501 -4.10 -7.29 17.23
C LEU A 501 -4.72 -5.90 17.06
N GLU A 502 -5.72 -5.79 16.21
CA GLU A 502 -6.54 -4.59 16.05
C GLU A 502 -7.99 -4.97 16.31
N MET A 503 -8.38 -4.90 17.58
CA MET A 503 -9.63 -5.45 18.05
C MET A 503 -10.56 -4.34 18.52
N THR A 504 -11.83 -4.42 18.12
CA THR A 504 -12.82 -3.43 18.55
C THR A 504 -13.10 -3.55 20.04
N ILE A 505 -13.13 -4.78 20.54
CA ILE A 505 -13.26 -5.13 21.94
C ILE A 505 -12.02 -5.94 22.28
N PHE A 506 -11.26 -5.50 23.28
CA PHE A 506 -10.07 -6.21 23.76
C PHE A 506 -10.12 -6.16 25.28
N ARG A 507 -10.25 -7.32 25.91
CA ARG A 507 -10.46 -7.43 27.36
C ARG A 507 -9.24 -8.02 28.06
N GLN A 508 -9.26 -8.01 29.39
CA GLN A 508 -8.20 -8.59 30.20
C GLN A 508 -8.03 -10.09 29.95
N GLU A 509 -9.10 -10.81 29.62
CA GLU A 509 -9.05 -12.24 29.27
C GLU A 509 -8.24 -12.51 27.99
N ASP A 510 -8.25 -11.58 27.02
CA ASP A 510 -7.45 -11.69 25.81
C ASP A 510 -5.96 -11.59 26.09
N LEU A 511 -5.57 -10.78 27.08
CA LEU A 511 -4.18 -10.68 27.53
C LEU A 511 -3.70 -11.98 28.16
N HIS A 512 -4.55 -12.68 28.93
CA HIS A 512 -4.22 -13.97 29.52
C HIS A 512 -3.95 -15.06 28.47
N VAL A 513 -4.63 -15.01 27.31
CA VAL A 513 -4.35 -15.92 26.20
C VAL A 513 -2.95 -15.70 25.60
N LEU A 514 -2.41 -14.48 25.69
CA LEU A 514 -1.04 -14.20 25.24
C LEU A 514 0.01 -14.87 26.15
N ASP A 515 -0.32 -15.10 27.42
CA ASP A 515 0.56 -15.82 28.36
C ASP A 515 0.67 -17.31 28.01
N GLU A 516 -0.27 -17.86 27.22
CA GLU A 516 -0.30 -19.27 26.79
C GLU A 516 0.52 -19.54 25.51
N LEU A 517 1.10 -18.52 24.89
CA LEU A 517 1.91 -18.68 23.68
C LEU A 517 3.16 -19.57 23.93
N PRO A 518 3.60 -20.36 22.93
CA PRO A 518 4.65 -21.36 23.11
C PRO A 518 6.04 -20.76 23.38
N LYS A 519 6.84 -21.49 24.18
CA LYS A 519 8.09 -21.05 24.84
C LYS A 519 9.35 -21.03 23.95
N SER A 520 9.29 -21.52 22.71
CA SER A 520 10.46 -21.87 21.89
C SER A 520 11.20 -20.68 21.25
N GLU A 521 10.49 -19.61 20.90
CA GLU A 521 11.08 -18.34 20.47
C GLU A 521 10.25 -17.19 21.06
N ALA A 522 10.88 -16.28 21.82
CA ALA A 522 10.16 -15.14 22.40
C ALA A 522 9.54 -14.26 21.29
N LEU A 523 8.28 -13.87 21.48
CA LEU A 523 7.55 -12.98 20.57
C LEU A 523 8.38 -11.71 20.31
N GLY A 524 8.76 -11.46 19.06
CA GLY A 524 9.60 -10.30 18.74
C GLY A 524 8.84 -8.97 18.81
N HIS A 525 7.56 -9.00 18.44
CA HIS A 525 6.74 -7.79 18.28
C HIS A 525 5.27 -8.08 18.58
N LEU A 526 4.70 -7.37 19.56
CA LEU A 526 3.27 -7.33 19.82
C LEU A 526 2.75 -5.93 19.49
N CYS A 527 1.76 -5.83 18.61
CA CYS A 527 1.03 -4.60 18.34
C CYS A 527 -0.40 -4.77 18.85
N VAL A 528 -0.88 -3.86 19.69
CA VAL A 528 -2.26 -3.81 20.17
C VAL A 528 -2.85 -2.47 19.78
N LYS A 529 -3.89 -2.50 18.96
CA LYS A 529 -4.63 -1.31 18.54
C LYS A 529 -6.03 -1.36 19.11
N LEU A 530 -6.31 -0.41 20.00
CA LEU A 530 -7.56 -0.31 20.73
C LEU A 530 -8.46 0.75 20.11
N ILE A 531 -9.68 0.34 19.77
CA ILE A 531 -10.67 1.18 19.09
C ILE A 531 -11.65 1.83 20.08
N GLN A 532 -11.77 1.27 21.29
CA GLN A 532 -12.66 1.75 22.35
C GLN A 532 -11.88 2.04 23.62
N ASP A 533 -12.53 2.70 24.57
CA ASP A 533 -11.94 2.94 25.88
C ASP A 533 -11.62 1.60 26.56
N ALA A 534 -10.42 1.47 27.10
CA ALA A 534 -9.95 0.20 27.65
C ALA A 534 -8.94 0.41 28.78
N GLU A 535 -8.98 -0.50 29.75
CA GLU A 535 -7.95 -0.62 30.77
C GLU A 535 -7.21 -1.94 30.56
N LEU A 536 -5.89 -1.85 30.36
CA LEU A 536 -5.02 -3.00 30.13
C LEU A 536 -4.09 -3.18 31.31
N HIS A 537 -4.14 -4.35 31.93
CA HIS A 537 -3.22 -4.74 32.99
C HIS A 537 -2.27 -5.81 32.47
N PHE A 538 -1.02 -5.43 32.25
CA PHE A 538 0.03 -6.40 31.99
C PHE A 538 0.52 -6.96 33.32
N THR A 539 0.23 -8.23 33.58
CA THR A 539 0.54 -8.93 34.84
C THR A 539 1.32 -10.20 34.56
N THR A 540 2.14 -10.65 35.52
CA THR A 540 2.70 -12.00 35.48
C THR A 540 1.73 -12.99 36.15
N PRO A 541 1.36 -14.11 35.51
CA PRO A 541 0.55 -15.15 36.14
C PRO A 541 1.17 -15.67 37.45
N LYS A 542 0.36 -15.89 38.48
CA LYS A 542 0.82 -16.28 39.82
C LYS A 542 1.38 -17.71 39.90
N ASP A 543 1.03 -18.58 38.95
CA ASP A 543 1.24 -20.04 39.06
C ASP A 543 2.05 -20.69 37.92
N VAL A 544 2.74 -19.91 37.08
CA VAL A 544 3.51 -20.46 35.94
C VAL A 544 5.02 -20.31 36.16
N PRO A 545 5.81 -21.40 36.15
CA PRO A 545 7.25 -21.32 36.28
C PRO A 545 7.88 -20.66 35.03
N TYR A 546 8.66 -19.61 35.29
CA TYR A 546 9.56 -18.87 34.37
C TYR A 546 9.11 -18.87 32.90
N ASN A 547 8.27 -17.90 32.54
CA ASN A 547 7.95 -17.63 31.13
C ASN A 547 8.79 -16.45 30.64
N ASP A 548 9.75 -16.69 29.73
CA ASP A 548 10.51 -15.67 29.00
C ASP A 548 9.69 -15.02 27.87
N LEU A 549 8.35 -15.11 27.92
CA LEU A 549 7.45 -14.72 26.84
C LEU A 549 6.97 -13.27 26.96
N HIS A 550 7.90 -12.33 26.87
CA HIS A 550 7.54 -10.93 26.76
C HIS A 550 8.01 -10.35 25.42
N PRO A 551 7.18 -9.52 24.76
CA PRO A 551 7.52 -9.00 23.46
C PRO A 551 8.69 -8.04 23.55
N ARG A 552 9.76 -8.25 22.77
CA ARG A 552 10.89 -7.29 22.72
C ARG A 552 10.41 -5.89 22.34
N VAL A 553 9.42 -5.82 21.46
CA VAL A 553 8.74 -4.58 21.06
C VAL A 553 7.25 -4.68 21.38
N LEU A 554 6.77 -3.79 22.25
CA LEU A 554 5.35 -3.58 22.49
C LEU A 554 4.91 -2.29 21.79
N GLU A 555 3.98 -2.39 20.86
CA GLU A 555 3.37 -1.27 20.15
C GLU A 555 1.91 -1.13 20.57
N ILE A 556 1.52 0.06 21.03
CA ILE A 556 0.16 0.38 21.46
C ILE A 556 -0.34 1.54 20.61
N ASP A 557 -1.32 1.26 19.76
CA ASP A 557 -2.03 2.26 18.97
C ASP A 557 -3.31 2.65 19.70
N CYS A 558 -3.35 3.88 20.19
CA CYS A 558 -4.44 4.45 20.93
C CYS A 558 -5.29 5.35 20.02
N THR A 559 -6.55 4.98 19.85
CA THR A 559 -7.54 5.78 19.11
C THR A 559 -8.67 6.33 20.01
N SER A 560 -8.61 6.04 21.31
CA SER A 560 -9.65 6.24 22.33
C SER A 560 -9.02 6.62 23.68
N LYS A 561 -9.74 6.50 24.81
CA LYS A 561 -9.15 6.66 26.15
C LYS A 561 -8.65 5.32 26.68
N VAL A 562 -7.34 5.18 26.80
CA VAL A 562 -6.72 3.92 27.22
C VAL A 562 -5.88 4.14 28.47
N GLN A 563 -6.02 3.24 29.43
CA GLN A 563 -5.15 3.16 30.61
C GLN A 563 -4.33 1.87 30.52
N VAL A 564 -3.01 2.00 30.53
CA VAL A 564 -2.09 0.86 30.48
C VAL A 564 -1.31 0.82 31.77
N SER A 565 -1.43 -0.29 32.48
CA SER A 565 -0.70 -0.52 33.73
C SER A 565 0.16 -1.76 33.61
N PHE A 566 1.41 -1.63 34.06
CA PHE A 566 2.33 -2.73 34.21
C PHE A 566 2.39 -3.07 35.69
N LEU A 567 1.73 -4.13 36.13
CA LEU A 567 1.64 -4.46 37.55
C LEU A 567 2.90 -5.20 38.02
N PRO A 568 3.26 -5.11 39.31
CA PRO A 568 4.47 -5.75 39.83
C PRO A 568 4.43 -7.25 39.56
N PRO A 569 5.52 -7.86 39.07
CA PRO A 569 5.55 -9.30 38.87
C PRO A 569 5.52 -10.03 40.22
N ALA A 570 4.80 -11.16 40.28
CA ALA A 570 4.86 -12.06 41.43
C ALA A 570 6.26 -12.72 41.53
N ARG A 571 6.87 -13.06 40.38
CA ARG A 571 8.26 -13.51 40.20
C ARG A 571 8.75 -13.21 38.76
N MET A 572 9.80 -12.39 38.63
CA MET A 572 10.61 -12.05 37.43
C MET A 572 9.93 -11.30 36.24
N MET A 573 10.77 -10.74 35.36
CA MET A 573 10.64 -9.44 34.68
C MET A 573 9.86 -9.42 33.34
N VAL A 574 9.16 -8.31 33.06
CA VAL A 574 8.59 -8.03 31.73
C VAL A 574 9.71 -7.61 30.74
N TYR A 575 10.04 -8.45 29.76
CA TYR A 575 11.07 -8.19 28.73
C TYR A 575 10.59 -7.32 27.56
N VAL A 576 10.14 -6.10 27.85
CA VAL A 576 9.92 -5.09 26.81
C VAL A 576 11.18 -4.23 26.69
N GLU A 577 11.84 -4.25 25.53
CA GLU A 577 13.01 -3.40 25.24
C GLU A 577 12.60 -2.07 24.61
N VAL A 578 11.57 -2.11 23.77
CA VAL A 578 11.07 -0.94 23.05
C VAL A 578 9.57 -0.84 23.23
N LEU A 579 9.12 0.25 23.84
CA LEU A 579 7.70 0.63 23.89
C LEU A 579 7.43 1.64 22.78
N LYS A 580 6.49 1.34 21.88
CA LYS A 580 6.01 2.27 20.87
C LYS A 580 4.57 2.62 21.17
N VAL A 581 4.28 3.91 21.14
CA VAL A 581 2.97 4.46 21.43
C VAL A 581 2.59 5.36 20.28
N HIS A 582 1.43 5.10 19.69
CA HIS A 582 0.84 5.98 18.69
C HIS A 582 -0.48 6.53 19.23
N CYS A 583 -0.56 7.86 19.36
CA CYS A 583 -1.75 8.54 19.80
C CYS A 583 -2.44 9.20 18.60
N SER A 584 -3.72 8.92 18.42
CA SER A 584 -4.57 9.62 17.45
C SER A 584 -5.11 10.92 18.05
N SER A 585 -5.53 11.87 17.21
CA SER A 585 -6.19 13.11 17.66
C SER A 585 -7.39 12.79 18.56
N GLY A 586 -7.48 13.44 19.73
CA GLY A 586 -8.54 13.23 20.70
C GLY A 586 -8.42 11.95 21.56
N SER A 587 -7.40 11.13 21.35
CA SER A 587 -7.08 10.01 22.25
C SER A 587 -6.46 10.51 23.55
N SER A 588 -6.67 9.75 24.64
CA SER A 588 -6.03 9.99 25.93
C SER A 588 -5.39 8.69 26.38
N LEU A 589 -4.12 8.72 26.71
CA LEU A 589 -3.41 7.54 27.17
C LEU A 589 -2.78 7.85 28.54
N ARG A 590 -2.83 6.88 29.46
CA ARG A 590 -2.14 6.96 30.74
C ARG A 590 -1.33 5.69 30.96
N PHE A 591 -0.11 5.86 31.47
CA PHE A 591 0.76 4.75 31.85
C PHE A 591 0.95 4.73 33.36
N SER A 592 1.01 3.53 33.92
CA SER A 592 1.49 3.30 35.28
C SER A 592 2.36 2.04 35.35
N GLY A 593 3.30 2.01 36.30
CA GLY A 593 4.12 0.83 36.55
C GLY A 593 5.27 0.61 35.55
N LEU A 594 5.68 1.63 34.78
CA LEU A 594 6.83 1.54 33.86
C LEU A 594 8.13 1.12 34.58
N GLU A 595 8.23 1.34 35.88
CA GLU A 595 9.28 0.85 36.77
C GLU A 595 9.44 -0.67 36.79
N HIS A 596 8.39 -1.40 36.42
CA HIS A 596 8.45 -2.86 36.31
C HIS A 596 9.03 -3.32 34.96
N LEU A 597 9.19 -2.41 33.98
CA LEU A 597 9.82 -2.67 32.67
C LEU A 597 11.34 -2.46 32.71
N VAL A 598 12.00 -3.24 33.55
CA VAL A 598 13.45 -3.22 33.79
C VAL A 598 14.37 -3.42 32.57
N CYS A 599 13.84 -3.95 31.46
CA CYS A 599 14.58 -4.13 30.20
C CYS A 599 14.35 -3.00 29.19
N LEU A 600 13.50 -2.02 29.54
CA LEU A 600 13.14 -0.92 28.66
C LEU A 600 14.36 -0.06 28.32
N LYS A 601 14.63 0.09 27.02
CA LYS A 601 15.73 0.86 26.44
C LYS A 601 15.23 2.10 25.72
N GLU A 602 14.10 1.97 25.00
CA GLU A 602 13.54 3.05 24.19
C GLU A 602 12.02 3.16 24.36
N VAL A 603 11.52 4.40 24.40
CA VAL A 603 10.10 4.71 24.30
C VAL A 603 9.89 5.62 23.10
N TRP A 604 9.01 5.24 22.18
CA TRP A 604 8.64 6.06 21.04
C TRP A 604 7.22 6.59 21.25
N LEU A 605 7.06 7.91 21.30
CA LEU A 605 5.76 8.55 21.36
C LEU A 605 5.49 9.25 20.02
N LYS A 606 4.47 8.77 19.30
CA LYS A 606 4.15 9.19 17.94
C LYS A 606 2.73 9.72 17.83
N GLY A 607 2.50 10.65 16.90
CA GLY A 607 1.15 11.14 16.57
C GLY A 607 0.76 12.39 17.36
N SER A 608 -0.54 12.52 17.63
CA SER A 608 -1.14 13.65 18.35
C SER A 608 -1.31 13.29 19.83
N TYR A 609 -0.46 13.86 20.69
CA TYR A 609 -0.50 13.68 22.14
C TYR A 609 -0.37 15.03 22.86
N GLY A 610 -0.99 15.15 24.02
CA GLY A 610 -0.91 16.35 24.86
C GLY A 610 0.41 16.44 25.63
N ASP A 611 0.77 17.66 26.06
CA ASP A 611 1.97 17.91 26.87
C ASP A 611 1.93 17.16 28.21
N GLU A 612 0.74 16.93 28.78
CA GLU A 612 0.57 16.17 30.02
C GLU A 612 1.13 14.74 29.91
N LEU A 613 0.76 14.00 28.87
CA LEU A 613 1.26 12.63 28.64
C LEU A 613 2.77 12.62 28.41
N LYS A 614 3.28 13.60 27.66
CA LYS A 614 4.72 13.75 27.42
C LYS A 614 5.47 14.01 28.73
N GLN A 615 4.99 14.93 29.57
CA GLN A 615 5.61 15.26 30.85
C GLN A 615 5.54 14.09 31.83
N ASP A 616 4.40 13.41 31.91
CA ASP A 616 4.20 12.22 32.74
C ASP A 616 5.18 11.10 32.34
N LEU A 617 5.26 10.77 31.04
CA LEU A 617 6.24 9.80 30.54
C LEU A 617 7.68 10.22 30.86
N GLN A 618 8.05 11.48 30.63
CA GLN A 618 9.39 11.97 30.97
C GLN A 618 9.68 11.80 32.47
N GLN A 619 8.72 12.12 33.33
CA GLN A 619 8.86 11.99 34.77
C GLN A 619 9.02 10.53 35.18
N GLN A 620 8.17 9.62 34.70
CA GLN A 620 8.25 8.20 35.00
C GLN A 620 9.58 7.59 34.52
N LEU A 621 9.98 7.87 33.26
CA LEU A 621 11.22 7.34 32.69
C LEU A 621 12.48 7.88 33.39
N SER A 622 12.44 9.11 33.91
CA SER A 622 13.57 9.70 34.65
C SER A 622 13.86 8.99 35.98
N ARG A 623 12.85 8.34 36.57
CA ARG A 623 12.96 7.59 37.83
C ARG A 623 13.54 6.19 37.61
N LEU A 624 13.62 5.71 36.37
CA LEU A 624 14.15 4.39 36.03
C LEU A 624 15.67 4.38 36.08
N GLN A 625 16.25 3.34 36.67
CA GLN A 625 17.70 3.19 36.81
C GLN A 625 18.44 3.24 35.46
N LYS A 626 17.85 2.63 34.41
CA LYS A 626 18.45 2.57 33.05
C LYS A 626 18.16 3.80 32.17
N LYS A 627 17.33 4.74 32.64
CA LYS A 627 16.97 5.99 31.92
C LYS A 627 16.73 5.79 30.41
N PRO A 628 15.71 5.02 30.02
CA PRO A 628 15.40 4.75 28.61
C PRO A 628 15.22 6.02 27.78
N VAL A 629 15.60 5.96 26.51
CA VAL A 629 15.55 7.09 25.59
C VAL A 629 14.11 7.32 25.11
N LEU A 630 13.57 8.51 25.38
CA LEU A 630 12.29 8.95 24.82
C LEU A 630 12.49 9.60 23.45
N LYS A 631 11.92 9.01 22.40
CA LYS A 631 11.91 9.52 21.03
C LYS A 631 10.52 10.05 20.68
N LEU A 632 10.47 11.32 20.32
CA LEU A 632 9.23 12.02 19.98
C LEU A 632 9.10 12.15 18.46
N VAL A 633 7.95 11.73 17.91
CA VAL A 633 7.63 11.89 16.49
C VAL A 633 6.23 12.48 16.38
N GLN A 634 6.15 13.81 16.40
CA GLN A 634 4.87 14.51 16.31
C GLN A 634 4.39 14.50 14.86
N SER A 635 3.11 14.19 14.65
CA SER A 635 2.44 14.19 13.35
C SER A 635 1.92 15.56 12.97
#